data_AF-A0ABD3GTA7-F1
#
_entry.id   AF-A0ABD3GTA7-F1
#
_cell.length_a   1.000
_cell.length_b   1.000
_cell.length_c   1.000
_cell.angle_alpha   90.00
_cell.angle_beta   90.00
_cell.angle_gamma   90.00
#
_symmetry.space_group_name_H-M   'P 1'
#
loop_
_entity.id
_entity.type
_entity.pdbx_description
1 polymer ?
#
loop_
_entity_poly.entity_id
_entity_poly.type
_entity_poly.pdbx_seq_one_letter_code
_entity_poly.pdbx_strand_id
1 'polypeptide(L)'
;MAHLQTLSLCRSVGWAFSTSWTSRNMLLAAGPRVFCVQGFGQILTFGSWRYEGKLQFSSLRRQNVLCIDRSKLQGFRRSFPDVRCFVALRKSVGVDPADSGNGKIGRGPPTGQAGVGEFLDDATSDAEQDTVARREPTTIDFKKKARDLLAKYSITLPSYAPGQYRIVCPECDGGSTREKSLAVGIDEKGLALWICHRGTCGWKGSTPTKVVGAKEEAVLNGTARPAKLVREKKQVVKPQPITIESLALQPLPKEVVEWFHERGISQATLEDNQVRCINATGDVVIAFPYTRDGEIVNCKFRSVDKKFWQVKGAEKVFYGLDDIKHSKEIIIVEGEIDKLTLYEAGYTNCVSVPDGAPPKVSTDGPVSPQDKKYEYLYNCREYFKNATRIVLATDADEPGQALAEELARRLGRERCWRVKWPRREGEDAVCKDANEVLQYLGPEAVRNVIETSELYPIRGLFQFSQFFKEIDDYYHLRMGDERGVSTGWTGLDNIYRVVPGELTVVTGVPNSGKSEWIDALLCNLSRDHNWSFALCSMENKVREHARKLLEKHLKRPFFDAPYANSMPRMDRISLERGKRWLNQNFFLIRCEDDELPSVDWVLDLAKAAVLRHGVRGLVIDPYNELDHQRPSGQTETEYVSQMLTRVKRFAQHHDCHVWFVAHPKQLQVWRGEAPGLYDISGSAHFINKCDNGVVIHRNRDPDAGPMDQVQVLVKKVRNKAAGTIGEASLRYVRSTGEYEDAR
;
A
#
# COMPACT_ATOMS: atom_id res chain seq x y z
N MET A 1 22.18 13.49 -65.27
CA MET A 1 21.75 12.75 -66.48
C MET A 1 21.02 11.52 -65.93
N ALA A 2 19.69 11.37 -65.99
CA ALA A 2 18.70 11.41 -67.10
C ALA A 2 18.20 9.96 -67.34
N HIS A 3 16.92 9.64 -67.59
CA HIS A 3 15.62 10.35 -67.70
C HIS A 3 14.50 9.34 -67.28
N LEU A 4 13.34 9.70 -66.68
CA LEU A 4 12.00 9.96 -67.28
C LEU A 4 11.49 8.84 -68.24
N GLN A 5 10.22 8.35 -68.28
CA GLN A 5 8.87 8.70 -67.73
C GLN A 5 8.07 7.38 -67.39
N THR A 6 6.87 7.32 -66.77
CA THR A 6 5.50 7.73 -67.21
C THR A 6 4.50 7.38 -66.04
N LEU A 7 3.71 8.29 -65.42
CA LEU A 7 2.31 8.72 -65.70
C LEU A 7 1.25 7.59 -65.86
N SER A 8 -0.02 7.66 -65.37
CA SER A 8 -0.74 8.59 -64.44
C SER A 8 -2.14 8.03 -64.01
N LEU A 9 -3.08 8.91 -63.56
CA LEU A 9 -4.48 8.69 -63.09
C LEU A 9 -4.68 8.09 -61.67
N CYS A 10 -5.60 8.58 -60.82
CA CYS A 10 -6.39 9.83 -60.84
C CYS A 10 -6.75 10.35 -59.42
N ARG A 11 -7.36 11.55 -59.30
CA ARG A 11 -7.67 12.28 -58.04
C ARG A 11 -9.13 12.78 -57.95
N SER A 12 -9.66 12.93 -56.73
CA SER A 12 -10.70 13.91 -56.29
C SER A 12 -11.06 13.64 -54.81
N VAL A 13 -11.25 14.56 -53.84
CA VAL A 13 -11.25 16.05 -53.68
C VAL A 13 -10.59 16.32 -52.30
N GLY A 14 -9.71 17.32 -52.03
CA GLY A 14 -9.95 18.77 -51.80
C GLY A 14 -10.62 19.04 -50.42
N TRP A 15 -10.25 20.00 -49.56
CA TRP A 15 -9.53 21.30 -49.64
C TRP A 15 -8.41 21.36 -48.55
N ALA A 16 -7.19 21.88 -48.76
CA ALA A 16 -6.71 23.30 -48.62
C ALA A 16 -6.99 23.95 -47.24
N PHE A 17 -6.11 24.73 -46.55
CA PHE A 17 -4.74 25.28 -46.77
C PHE A 17 -4.20 25.83 -45.38
N SER A 18 -3.00 26.41 -45.11
CA SER A 18 -1.70 26.65 -45.79
C SER A 18 -0.60 27.20 -44.83
N THR A 19 0.68 26.78 -44.97
CA THR A 19 1.97 27.46 -44.56
C THR A 19 2.26 27.76 -43.05
N SER A 20 3.52 27.83 -42.56
CA SER A 20 4.84 28.10 -43.19
C SER A 20 6.04 27.24 -42.68
N TRP A 21 7.23 27.48 -43.25
CA TRP A 21 8.55 26.80 -43.03
C TRP A 21 9.36 27.38 -41.82
N THR A 22 10.50 26.86 -41.32
CA THR A 22 11.76 26.46 -42.03
C THR A 22 12.74 25.49 -41.30
N SER A 23 13.33 24.56 -42.09
CA SER A 23 14.79 24.21 -42.19
C SER A 23 15.58 23.44 -41.10
N ARG A 24 16.23 22.33 -41.57
CA ARG A 24 17.50 21.66 -41.11
C ARG A 24 17.49 21.00 -39.71
N ASN A 25 18.00 19.78 -39.48
CA ASN A 25 19.02 18.97 -40.19
C ASN A 25 18.72 17.46 -40.14
N MET A 26 19.46 16.66 -40.93
CA MET A 26 19.37 15.19 -40.96
C MET A 26 20.56 14.54 -40.24
N LEU A 27 20.32 13.56 -39.37
CA LEU A 27 21.38 12.71 -38.79
C LEU A 27 20.82 11.37 -38.27
N LEU A 28 21.45 10.26 -38.67
CA LEU A 28 21.15 8.90 -38.20
C LEU A 28 21.97 8.58 -36.95
N ALA A 29 21.33 8.07 -35.89
CA ALA A 29 21.99 7.44 -34.76
C ALA A 29 21.04 6.42 -34.09
N ALA A 30 21.59 5.27 -33.67
CA ALA A 30 20.84 4.25 -32.91
C ALA A 30 21.09 4.41 -31.41
N GLY A 31 20.06 4.15 -30.59
CA GLY A 31 20.17 4.18 -29.12
C GLY A 31 18.80 4.04 -28.44
N PRO A 32 18.69 3.38 -27.28
CA PRO A 32 17.41 2.98 -26.71
C PRO A 32 16.70 4.13 -25.96
N ARG A 33 15.37 4.20 -26.09
CA ARG A 33 14.51 5.00 -25.21
C ARG A 33 13.98 4.13 -24.07
N VAL A 34 14.17 4.58 -22.83
CA VAL A 34 13.55 4.00 -21.65
C VAL A 34 12.10 4.46 -21.57
N PHE A 35 11.15 3.52 -21.49
CA PHE A 35 9.77 3.84 -21.10
C PHE A 35 9.68 3.97 -19.58
N CYS A 36 9.20 5.11 -19.10
CA CYS A 36 8.88 5.32 -17.69
C CYS A 36 7.40 5.01 -17.46
N VAL A 37 7.10 3.86 -16.84
CA VAL A 37 5.75 3.54 -16.35
C VAL A 37 5.68 3.97 -14.88
N GLN A 38 4.92 5.04 -14.59
CA GLN A 38 4.65 5.43 -13.22
C GLN A 38 3.68 4.44 -12.57
N GLY A 39 4.20 3.54 -11.74
CA GLY A 39 3.39 2.59 -10.98
C GLY A 39 2.56 3.28 -9.89
N PHE A 40 1.25 3.36 -10.08
CA PHE A 40 0.31 3.74 -9.02
C PHE A 40 0.36 2.70 -7.88
N GLY A 41 0.47 3.17 -6.64
CA GLY A 41 0.63 2.31 -5.47
C GLY A 41 -0.61 1.48 -5.15
N GLN A 42 -0.48 0.14 -5.11
CA GLN A 42 -1.52 -0.73 -4.60
C GLN A 42 -1.63 -0.62 -3.07
N ILE A 43 -2.84 -0.31 -2.58
CA ILE A 43 -3.18 -0.36 -1.16
C ILE A 43 -3.60 -1.79 -0.81
N LEU A 44 -2.87 -2.44 0.09
CA LEU A 44 -3.23 -3.76 0.64
C LEU A 44 -4.40 -3.64 1.63
N THR A 45 -5.61 -3.98 1.19
CA THR A 45 -6.77 -4.14 2.07
C THR A 45 -6.86 -5.56 2.62
N PHE A 46 -6.44 -5.77 3.87
CA PHE A 46 -6.66 -7.05 4.56
C PHE A 46 -8.09 -7.14 5.12
N GLY A 47 -8.79 -8.23 4.79
CA GLY A 47 -10.09 -8.57 5.35
C GLY A 47 -9.97 -9.15 6.77
N SER A 48 -11.00 -8.93 7.59
CA SER A 48 -10.99 -9.25 9.02
C SER A 48 -11.25 -10.72 9.34
N TRP A 49 -10.45 -11.30 10.25
CA TRP A 49 -10.86 -12.38 11.16
C TRP A 49 -10.29 -12.11 12.57
N ARG A 50 -11.00 -12.60 13.60
CA ARG A 50 -10.53 -12.61 15.01
C ARG A 50 -10.44 -14.05 15.48
N TYR A 51 -9.34 -14.41 16.15
CA TYR A 51 -9.41 -15.29 17.32
C TYR A 51 -8.27 -14.98 18.31
N GLU A 52 -8.38 -15.50 19.52
CA GLU A 52 -7.47 -15.20 20.64
C GLU A 52 -6.45 -16.32 20.87
N GLY A 53 -5.18 -15.95 21.10
CA GLY A 53 -4.11 -16.87 21.46
C GLY A 53 -2.84 -16.10 21.83
N LYS A 54 -2.27 -16.36 23.01
CA LYS A 54 -1.06 -15.68 23.50
C LYS A 54 0.18 -16.53 23.23
N LEU A 55 1.25 -15.89 22.74
CA LEU A 55 2.62 -16.11 23.27
C LEU A 55 3.52 -14.90 22.96
N GLN A 56 4.71 -14.88 23.55
CA GLN A 56 5.42 -13.64 23.91
C GLN A 56 6.20 -12.95 22.77
N PHE A 57 6.25 -11.62 22.83
CA PHE A 57 7.27 -10.81 22.17
C PHE A 57 8.61 -10.89 22.93
N SER A 58 9.72 -11.02 22.19
CA SER A 58 11.04 -10.56 22.61
C SER A 58 11.52 -9.44 21.66
N SER A 59 12.50 -8.65 22.08
CA SER A 59 12.74 -7.32 21.50
C SER A 59 13.77 -7.29 20.37
N LEU A 60 13.42 -6.64 19.25
CA LEU A 60 14.41 -6.09 18.31
C LEU A 60 13.93 -4.74 17.73
N ARG A 61 14.58 -3.64 18.16
CA ARG A 61 14.55 -2.35 17.45
C ARG A 61 15.66 -2.34 16.40
N ARG A 62 15.39 -1.88 15.18
CA ARG A 62 16.10 -0.76 14.50
C ARG A 62 15.80 -0.64 12.99
N GLN A 63 15.51 0.60 12.59
CA GLN A 63 16.02 1.31 11.40
C GLN A 63 16.23 0.53 10.09
N ASN A 64 15.33 0.76 9.11
CA ASN A 64 15.63 0.54 7.69
C ASN A 64 16.65 1.60 7.20
N VAL A 65 17.92 1.23 7.05
CA VAL A 65 18.92 1.99 6.29
C VAL A 65 19.75 1.03 5.44
N LEU A 66 19.68 1.17 4.11
CA LEU A 66 20.53 0.43 3.18
C LEU A 66 21.93 1.05 3.12
N CYS A 67 22.86 0.51 3.91
CA CYS A 67 24.29 0.82 3.77
C CYS A 67 24.88 0.03 2.59
N ILE A 68 25.11 0.72 1.46
CA ILE A 68 25.86 0.15 0.32
C ILE A 68 27.36 0.28 0.59
N ASP A 69 28.08 -0.83 0.47
CA ASP A 69 29.53 -0.89 0.66
C ASP A 69 30.28 -0.03 -0.38
N ARG A 70 31.08 0.92 0.13
CA ARG A 70 31.86 1.89 -0.64
C ARG A 70 32.91 1.23 -1.54
N SER A 71 33.35 0.01 -1.24
CA SER A 71 34.31 -0.76 -2.04
C SER A 71 33.76 -1.15 -3.42
N LYS A 72 32.48 -1.55 -3.50
CA LYS A 72 31.85 -2.05 -4.74
C LYS A 72 31.59 -0.95 -5.77
N LEU A 73 31.51 0.31 -5.35
CA LEU A 73 31.34 1.48 -6.23
C LEU A 73 32.59 1.80 -7.07
N GLN A 74 33.79 1.40 -6.65
CA GLN A 74 35.02 1.65 -7.41
C GLN A 74 35.18 0.71 -8.62
N GLY A 75 34.67 -0.52 -8.53
CA GLY A 75 34.62 -1.44 -9.68
C GLY A 75 33.69 -0.94 -10.79
N PHE A 76 32.49 -0.48 -10.41
CA PHE A 76 31.48 -0.04 -11.38
C PHE A 76 31.94 1.16 -12.24
N ARG A 77 32.64 2.13 -11.62
CA ARG A 77 33.22 3.29 -12.34
C ARG A 77 34.41 2.95 -13.26
N ARG A 78 35.02 1.77 -13.15
CA ARG A 78 36.04 1.30 -14.11
C ARG A 78 35.46 0.62 -15.34
N SER A 79 34.21 0.15 -15.28
CA SER A 79 33.57 -0.58 -16.38
C SER A 79 32.74 0.30 -17.32
N PHE A 80 32.26 1.46 -16.85
CA PHE A 80 31.37 2.34 -17.61
C PHE A 80 31.71 3.84 -17.38
N PRO A 81 32.58 4.45 -18.20
CA PRO A 81 33.01 5.85 -18.01
C PRO A 81 31.89 6.88 -18.19
N ASP A 82 30.97 6.66 -19.14
CA ASP A 82 30.04 7.68 -19.63
C ASP A 82 28.72 7.80 -18.85
N VAL A 83 28.51 6.98 -17.81
CA VAL A 83 27.26 6.96 -17.04
C VAL A 83 27.24 8.08 -15.99
N ARG A 84 26.65 9.23 -16.36
CA ARG A 84 26.42 10.37 -15.45
C ARG A 84 25.25 10.12 -14.48
N CYS A 85 25.52 9.46 -13.36
CA CYS A 85 24.56 9.39 -12.24
C CYS A 85 24.42 10.75 -11.53
N PHE A 86 23.28 11.40 -11.67
CA PHE A 86 22.89 12.52 -10.79
C PHE A 86 22.36 11.99 -9.45
N VAL A 87 22.92 12.47 -8.34
CA VAL A 87 22.43 12.20 -6.98
C VAL A 87 22.04 13.53 -6.34
N ALA A 88 20.74 13.71 -6.08
CA ALA A 88 20.20 14.93 -5.48
C ALA A 88 20.47 14.97 -3.96
N LEU A 89 21.61 15.55 -3.57
CA LEU A 89 21.94 15.80 -2.16
C LEU A 89 21.28 17.11 -1.69
N ARG A 90 20.28 17.01 -0.80
CA ARG A 90 19.87 18.17 0.03
C ARG A 90 20.99 18.47 1.03
N LYS A 91 21.57 19.67 0.95
CA LYS A 91 22.45 20.21 1.99
C LYS A 91 21.63 20.73 3.17
N SER A 92 22.15 20.52 4.38
CA SER A 92 21.94 21.40 5.53
C SER A 92 23.29 21.57 6.24
N VAL A 93 23.61 22.82 6.60
CA VAL A 93 24.83 23.29 7.31
C VAL A 93 25.15 22.35 8.50
N GLY A 94 26.38 21.82 8.69
CA GLY A 94 27.61 22.49 9.18
C GLY A 94 27.68 22.37 10.73
N VAL A 95 28.82 22.17 11.40
CA VAL A 95 30.25 22.42 11.11
C VAL A 95 31.13 21.31 11.75
N ASP A 96 32.36 21.11 11.23
CA ASP A 96 33.46 20.26 11.77
C ASP A 96 34.14 20.88 13.04
N PRO A 97 35.27 20.37 13.61
CA PRO A 97 36.01 19.09 13.42
C PRO A 97 36.35 18.32 14.72
N ALA A 98 36.97 17.13 14.61
CA ALA A 98 38.13 16.68 15.43
C ALA A 98 38.65 15.29 15.02
N ASP A 99 39.95 15.05 15.20
CA ASP A 99 40.67 13.81 14.84
C ASP A 99 40.41 12.60 15.75
N SER A 100 40.57 11.40 15.18
CA SER A 100 41.39 10.33 15.79
C SER A 100 41.60 9.19 14.78
N GLY A 101 42.83 8.69 14.66
CA GLY A 101 43.19 7.58 13.77
C GLY A 101 43.87 6.43 14.50
N ASN A 102 43.81 5.23 13.89
CA ASN A 102 44.61 4.02 14.13
C ASN A 102 44.77 3.46 15.58
N GLY A 103 44.65 2.16 15.83
CA GLY A 103 44.55 1.04 14.89
C GLY A 103 44.29 -0.32 15.57
N LYS A 104 44.66 -1.41 14.88
CA LYS A 104 44.30 -2.80 15.25
C LYS A 104 45.40 -3.53 16.06
N ILE A 105 44.98 -4.58 16.79
CA ILE A 105 45.60 -5.91 17.07
C ILE A 105 45.38 -6.31 18.56
N GLY A 106 45.08 -7.57 18.93
CA GLY A 106 44.66 -8.73 18.14
C GLY A 106 45.26 -10.07 18.62
N ARG A 107 44.42 -11.08 18.93
CA ARG A 107 44.75 -12.35 19.65
C ARG A 107 45.08 -12.06 21.14
N GLY A 108 44.97 -12.96 22.13
CA GLY A 108 44.68 -14.40 22.23
C GLY A 108 45.37 -14.90 23.53
N PRO A 109 44.72 -15.67 24.44
CA PRO A 109 45.23 -15.93 25.81
C PRO A 109 46.19 -17.14 25.89
N PRO A 110 46.95 -17.34 26.99
CA PRO A 110 46.42 -18.15 28.11
C PRO A 110 46.92 -17.81 29.55
N THR A 111 46.10 -18.22 30.53
CA THR A 111 46.35 -18.63 31.95
C THR A 111 47.67 -18.35 32.70
N GLY A 112 47.56 -17.86 33.95
CA GLY A 112 48.57 -17.91 35.03
C GLY A 112 47.94 -17.66 36.42
N GLN A 113 48.43 -18.31 37.49
CA GLN A 113 47.73 -18.42 38.81
C GLN A 113 48.21 -17.44 39.92
N ALA A 114 47.31 -17.15 40.87
CA ALA A 114 47.50 -16.79 42.30
C ALA A 114 48.35 -15.54 42.71
N GLY A 115 48.10 -14.87 43.85
CA GLY A 115 46.97 -14.93 44.80
C GLY A 115 47.31 -14.35 46.20
N VAL A 116 46.30 -13.81 46.94
CA VAL A 116 46.29 -13.41 48.39
C VAL A 116 47.32 -12.30 48.79
N GLY A 117 47.06 -11.20 49.53
CA GLY A 117 45.98 -10.61 50.36
C GLY A 117 46.47 -9.20 50.84
N GLU A 118 46.17 -8.58 52.00
CA GLU A 118 45.08 -8.69 52.98
C GLU A 118 45.20 -7.60 54.11
N PHE A 119 44.08 -7.09 54.68
CA PHE A 119 43.91 -6.23 55.90
C PHE A 119 44.47 -4.76 55.86
N LEU A 120 43.80 -3.67 56.30
CA LEU A 120 43.15 -3.23 57.59
C LEU A 120 44.17 -2.74 58.67
N ASP A 121 43.99 -1.67 59.46
CA ASP A 121 43.00 -0.55 59.58
C ASP A 121 43.61 0.65 60.41
N ASP A 122 42.80 1.54 61.04
CA ASP A 122 43.07 2.63 62.06
C ASP A 122 42.90 4.10 61.57
N ALA A 123 42.16 5.05 62.19
CA ALA A 123 42.05 5.62 63.57
C ALA A 123 43.05 6.80 63.82
N THR A 124 42.80 7.93 64.55
CA THR A 124 41.66 8.50 65.34
C THR A 124 41.86 10.06 65.54
N SER A 125 41.16 10.73 66.49
CA SER A 125 41.24 12.17 66.95
C SER A 125 40.52 13.24 66.08
N ASP A 126 39.72 14.23 66.54
CA ASP A 126 39.60 15.15 67.72
C ASP A 126 40.13 16.58 67.40
N ALA A 127 39.58 17.72 67.85
CA ALA A 127 38.29 18.10 68.47
C ALA A 127 38.11 19.66 68.44
N GLU A 128 36.92 20.19 68.80
CA GLU A 128 36.56 21.58 69.25
C GLU A 128 37.02 22.83 68.42
N GLN A 129 36.24 23.90 68.19
CA GLN A 129 35.59 24.79 69.20
C GLN A 129 34.58 25.81 68.57
N ASP A 130 33.89 26.61 69.40
CA ASP A 130 32.68 27.44 69.13
C ASP A 130 32.74 28.63 68.15
N THR A 131 31.56 29.01 67.59
CA THR A 131 31.05 30.42 67.71
C THR A 131 29.55 30.65 67.39
N VAL A 132 28.80 31.01 68.45
CA VAL A 132 27.51 31.73 68.56
C VAL A 132 26.70 32.12 67.28
N ALA A 133 25.70 31.29 66.98
CA ALA A 133 24.28 31.60 66.71
C ALA A 133 23.80 32.82 65.87
N ARG A 134 23.03 32.51 64.81
CA ARG A 134 21.75 33.17 64.47
C ARG A 134 20.66 32.11 64.23
N ARG A 135 19.39 32.44 64.52
CA ARG A 135 18.26 31.48 64.42
C ARG A 135 17.67 31.43 63.01
N GLU A 136 17.60 30.24 62.43
CA GLU A 136 16.87 29.97 61.18
C GLU A 136 15.41 29.54 61.43
N PRO A 137 14.47 29.81 60.50
CA PRO A 137 13.09 29.34 60.59
C PRO A 137 12.96 27.88 60.12
N THR A 138 13.02 26.95 61.09
CA THR A 138 12.46 25.58 61.03
C THR A 138 12.45 24.89 59.65
N THR A 139 13.58 24.31 59.25
CA THR A 139 13.60 23.32 58.16
C THR A 139 12.71 22.13 58.55
N ILE A 140 11.61 21.92 57.81
CA ILE A 140 10.75 20.74 57.99
C ILE A 140 11.57 19.52 57.60
N ASP A 141 11.88 18.63 58.56
CA ASP A 141 12.55 17.36 58.29
C ASP A 141 11.66 16.49 57.39
N PHE A 142 11.97 16.51 56.09
CA PHE A 142 11.27 15.76 55.06
C PHE A 142 11.42 14.24 55.25
N LYS A 143 12.50 13.76 55.90
CA LYS A 143 12.70 12.33 56.19
C LYS A 143 11.74 11.88 57.29
N LYS A 144 11.59 12.69 58.35
CA LYS A 144 10.56 12.47 59.38
C LYS A 144 9.16 12.56 58.80
N LYS A 145 8.85 13.61 58.03
CA LYS A 145 7.54 13.77 57.36
C LYS A 145 7.21 12.58 56.44
N ALA A 146 8.14 12.11 55.62
CA ALA A 146 7.93 10.97 54.74
C ALA A 146 7.72 9.66 55.53
N ARG A 147 8.48 9.45 56.62
CA ARG A 147 8.28 8.33 57.56
C ARG A 147 6.89 8.37 58.19
N ASP A 148 6.50 9.49 58.78
CA ASP A 148 5.23 9.66 59.49
C ASP A 148 4.01 9.53 58.56
N LEU A 149 4.17 9.82 57.26
CA LEU A 149 3.14 9.62 56.23
C LEU A 149 3.10 8.17 55.70
N LEU A 150 4.25 7.51 55.50
CA LEU A 150 4.31 6.13 54.99
C LEU A 150 3.96 5.07 56.06
N ALA A 151 4.27 5.33 57.33
CA ALA A 151 3.92 4.45 58.44
C ALA A 151 2.40 4.20 58.54
N LYS A 152 1.57 5.16 58.12
CA LYS A 152 0.09 5.03 58.06
C LYS A 152 -0.41 3.96 57.08
N TYR A 153 0.44 3.51 56.16
CA TYR A 153 0.15 2.48 55.17
C TYR A 153 1.02 1.23 55.39
N SER A 154 1.59 1.07 56.58
CA SER A 154 2.52 -0.02 56.94
C SER A 154 3.76 -0.12 56.03
N ILE A 155 4.16 0.99 55.38
CA ILE A 155 5.35 1.06 54.53
C ILE A 155 6.54 1.50 55.36
N THR A 156 7.36 0.54 55.77
CA THR A 156 8.62 0.77 56.47
C THR A 156 9.79 0.66 55.49
N LEU A 157 10.58 1.75 55.36
CA LEU A 157 11.76 1.82 54.50
C LEU A 157 13.06 1.87 55.33
N PRO A 158 14.19 1.38 54.78
CA PRO A 158 15.51 1.50 55.44
C PRO A 158 16.04 2.94 55.44
N SER A 159 15.53 3.80 54.55
CA SER A 159 15.80 5.24 54.52
C SER A 159 14.60 5.98 53.94
N TYR A 160 14.45 7.26 54.31
CA TYR A 160 13.33 8.13 53.92
C TYR A 160 13.84 9.41 53.23
N ALA A 161 14.99 9.31 52.55
CA ALA A 161 15.47 10.37 51.67
C ALA A 161 14.70 10.35 50.32
N PRO A 162 14.75 11.43 49.54
CA PRO A 162 14.27 11.42 48.14
C PRO A 162 15.00 10.33 47.34
N GLY A 163 14.26 9.60 46.50
CA GLY A 163 14.79 8.44 45.78
C GLY A 163 13.75 7.34 45.55
N GLN A 164 14.20 6.20 45.02
CA GLN A 164 13.36 5.01 44.82
C GLN A 164 13.85 3.83 45.67
N TYR A 165 12.89 3.16 46.30
CA TYR A 165 13.12 2.01 47.18
C TYR A 165 12.26 0.83 46.72
N ARG A 166 12.72 -0.40 46.97
CA ARG A 166 11.91 -1.63 46.80
C ARG A 166 11.87 -2.44 48.08
N ILE A 167 10.65 -2.76 48.52
CA ILE A 167 10.36 -3.56 49.71
C ILE A 167 9.31 -4.64 49.41
N VAL A 168 9.12 -5.55 50.36
CA VAL A 168 7.98 -6.49 50.34
C VAL A 168 6.69 -5.68 50.49
N CYS A 169 5.67 -5.98 49.67
CA CYS A 169 4.40 -5.25 49.71
C CYS A 169 3.59 -5.66 50.95
N PRO A 170 3.24 -4.75 51.89
CA PRO A 170 2.52 -5.11 53.10
C PRO A 170 1.11 -5.65 52.80
N GLU A 171 0.46 -5.14 51.75
CA GLU A 171 -0.88 -5.57 51.31
C GLU A 171 -0.95 -7.05 50.86
N CYS A 172 0.19 -7.68 50.52
CA CYS A 172 0.18 -9.07 50.02
C CYS A 172 1.36 -9.92 50.50
N ASP A 173 2.15 -9.45 51.48
CA ASP A 173 3.41 -10.04 51.98
C ASP A 173 4.39 -10.49 50.87
N GLY A 174 4.36 -9.84 49.69
CA GLY A 174 5.11 -10.30 48.51
C GLY A 174 4.68 -11.68 47.96
N GLY A 175 3.58 -12.24 48.47
CA GLY A 175 3.04 -13.56 48.13
C GLY A 175 3.88 -14.73 48.66
N SER A 176 3.62 -15.92 48.12
CA SER A 176 4.31 -17.17 48.48
C SER A 176 5.85 -17.14 48.34
N THR A 177 6.40 -16.18 47.61
CA THR A 177 7.84 -15.98 47.42
C THR A 177 8.43 -14.82 48.22
N ARG A 178 7.61 -14.07 48.99
CA ARG A 178 8.01 -12.88 49.79
C ARG A 178 8.88 -11.87 49.02
N GLU A 179 8.55 -11.66 47.74
CA GLU A 179 9.36 -10.84 46.85
C GLU A 179 9.22 -9.33 47.14
N LYS A 180 10.26 -8.55 46.82
CA LYS A 180 10.29 -7.07 46.95
C LYS A 180 9.50 -6.38 45.82
N SER A 181 8.21 -6.70 45.78
CA SER A 181 7.23 -6.33 44.75
C SER A 181 6.78 -4.86 44.78
N LEU A 182 6.88 -4.19 45.93
CA LEU A 182 6.50 -2.79 46.09
C LEU A 182 7.65 -1.87 45.70
N ALA A 183 7.42 -0.99 44.72
CA ALA A 183 8.26 0.18 44.49
C ALA A 183 7.67 1.39 45.23
N VAL A 184 8.52 2.16 45.91
CA VAL A 184 8.15 3.41 46.62
C VAL A 184 9.12 4.50 46.17
N GLY A 185 8.60 5.58 45.58
CA GLY A 185 9.36 6.79 45.27
C GLY A 185 9.04 7.89 46.26
N ILE A 186 10.06 8.58 46.78
CA ILE A 186 9.94 9.78 47.64
C ILE A 186 10.48 10.99 46.88
N ASP A 187 9.75 12.11 46.91
CA ASP A 187 10.17 13.39 46.32
C ASP A 187 10.93 14.28 47.32
N GLU A 188 11.52 15.37 46.80
CA GLU A 188 12.26 16.37 47.58
C GLU A 188 11.42 17.11 48.64
N LYS A 189 10.08 16.94 48.62
CA LYS A 189 9.12 17.56 49.54
C LYS A 189 8.62 16.56 50.60
N GLY A 190 9.16 15.35 50.62
CA GLY A 190 8.77 14.27 51.53
C GLY A 190 7.38 13.70 51.25
N LEU A 191 6.87 13.86 50.02
CA LEU A 191 5.70 13.14 49.53
C LEU A 191 6.16 11.82 48.90
N ALA A 192 5.37 10.76 49.08
CA ALA A 192 5.71 9.45 48.56
C ALA A 192 4.58 8.86 47.70
N LEU A 193 4.96 8.10 46.67
CA LEU A 193 4.06 7.37 45.78
C LEU A 193 4.56 5.94 45.63
N TRP A 194 3.65 4.96 45.73
CA TRP A 194 3.99 3.54 45.68
C TRP A 194 3.13 2.75 44.72
N ILE A 195 3.72 1.71 44.12
CA ILE A 195 3.07 0.77 43.21
C ILE A 195 3.63 -0.64 43.45
N CYS A 196 2.75 -1.59 43.73
CA CYS A 196 3.06 -3.01 43.77
C CYS A 196 3.02 -3.57 42.34
N HIS A 197 4.16 -4.06 41.86
CA HIS A 197 4.30 -4.60 40.50
C HIS A 197 3.81 -6.05 40.36
N ARG A 198 3.40 -6.71 41.46
CA ARG A 198 2.83 -8.05 41.42
C ARG A 198 1.42 -8.00 40.80
N GLY A 199 1.24 -8.63 39.65
CA GLY A 199 0.02 -8.56 38.84
C GLY A 199 -1.27 -9.05 39.53
N THR A 200 -1.16 -9.84 40.60
CA THR A 200 -2.30 -10.30 41.42
C THR A 200 -2.63 -9.37 42.59
N CYS A 201 -1.85 -8.30 42.81
CA CYS A 201 -2.02 -7.36 43.91
C CYS A 201 -2.37 -5.96 43.39
N GLY A 202 -1.51 -5.36 42.54
CA GLY A 202 -1.75 -4.05 41.93
C GLY A 202 -1.91 -2.86 42.89
N TRP A 203 -1.70 -3.07 44.19
CA TRP A 203 -1.84 -2.05 45.25
C TRP A 203 -0.96 -0.83 44.96
N LYS A 204 -1.54 0.36 45.07
CA LYS A 204 -0.87 1.61 44.75
C LYS A 204 -1.49 2.76 45.54
N GLY A 205 -0.69 3.78 45.84
CA GLY A 205 -1.14 4.94 46.59
C GLY A 205 -0.14 6.06 46.58
N SER A 206 -0.51 7.17 47.21
CA SER A 206 0.35 8.33 47.40
C SER A 206 -0.03 9.05 48.69
N THR A 207 0.95 9.64 49.36
CA THR A 207 0.72 10.41 50.60
C THR A 207 -0.16 11.63 50.33
N PRO A 208 -1.26 11.84 51.07
CA PRO A 208 -2.23 12.89 50.76
C PRO A 208 -1.69 14.29 51.03
N THR A 209 -1.82 15.18 50.04
CA THR A 209 -1.56 16.61 50.18
C THR A 209 -2.72 17.30 50.91
N LYS A 210 -2.63 17.44 52.24
CA LYS A 210 -3.63 18.22 53.01
C LYS A 210 -3.59 19.71 52.60
N VAL A 211 -4.53 20.11 51.74
CA VAL A 211 -5.16 21.43 51.84
C VAL A 211 -6.08 21.40 53.06
N VAL A 212 -6.16 22.49 53.82
CA VAL A 212 -6.91 22.54 55.08
C VAL A 212 -8.40 22.71 54.80
N GLY A 213 -9.21 21.66 55.03
CA GLY A 213 -10.67 21.72 54.96
C GLY A 213 -11.34 20.34 54.95
N ALA A 214 -12.48 20.23 55.64
CA ALA A 214 -13.29 19.02 55.82
C ALA A 214 -12.63 17.86 56.61
N LYS A 215 -13.46 16.90 57.05
CA LYS A 215 -13.18 15.96 58.15
C LYS A 215 -12.80 14.56 57.67
N GLU A 216 -12.12 13.84 58.56
CA GLU A 216 -11.90 12.39 58.48
C GLU A 216 -13.12 11.65 59.05
N GLU A 217 -13.63 10.66 58.32
CA GLU A 217 -14.26 9.47 58.90
C GLU A 217 -14.19 8.33 57.87
N ALA A 218 -14.16 7.08 58.33
CA ALA A 218 -13.93 5.90 57.49
C ALA A 218 -14.91 4.79 57.86
N VAL A 219 -15.19 3.88 56.92
CA VAL A 219 -15.37 2.44 57.20
C VAL A 219 -15.35 1.65 55.88
N LEU A 220 -14.95 0.38 55.97
CA LEU A 220 -14.90 -0.56 54.86
C LEU A 220 -16.30 -1.12 54.57
N ASN A 221 -16.57 -1.50 53.31
CA ASN A 221 -16.87 -2.90 52.96
C ASN A 221 -17.02 -3.09 51.45
N GLY A 222 -16.94 -4.35 50.99
CA GLY A 222 -16.84 -4.70 49.58
C GLY A 222 -18.17 -5.02 48.87
N THR A 223 -18.05 -5.65 47.70
CA THR A 223 -19.12 -6.20 46.84
C THR A 223 -20.07 -5.22 46.16
N ALA A 224 -19.72 -4.76 44.94
CA ALA A 224 -20.67 -4.60 43.83
C ALA A 224 -19.94 -4.47 42.48
N ARG A 225 -20.64 -4.80 41.39
CA ARG A 225 -20.18 -4.66 40.00
C ARG A 225 -20.02 -3.16 39.64
N PRO A 226 -19.09 -2.77 38.75
CA PRO A 226 -18.93 -1.37 38.34
C PRO A 226 -20.13 -0.89 37.50
N ALA A 227 -21.16 -0.37 38.18
CA ALA A 227 -22.15 0.49 37.57
C ALA A 227 -21.47 1.76 37.00
N LYS A 228 -22.12 2.41 36.02
CA LYS A 228 -21.59 3.61 35.36
C LYS A 228 -21.48 4.77 36.35
N LEU A 229 -20.31 4.93 37.00
CA LEU A 229 -19.97 6.18 37.65
C LEU A 229 -19.77 7.25 36.58
N VAL A 230 -20.81 8.06 36.44
CA VAL A 230 -20.85 9.30 35.69
C VAL A 230 -19.56 10.07 35.96
N ARG A 231 -18.87 10.54 34.90
CA ARG A 231 -17.83 11.55 35.08
C ARG A 231 -18.45 12.73 35.82
N GLU A 232 -18.05 12.95 37.07
CA GLU A 232 -18.28 14.24 37.69
C GLU A 232 -17.77 15.30 36.73
N LYS A 233 -18.65 16.24 36.41
CA LYS A 233 -18.28 17.33 35.53
C LYS A 233 -17.20 18.10 36.27
N LYS A 234 -15.96 18.05 35.77
CA LYS A 234 -15.06 19.21 35.85
C LYS A 234 -15.95 20.41 35.61
N GLN A 235 -16.03 21.35 36.56
CA GLN A 235 -16.82 22.56 36.33
C GLN A 235 -16.24 23.22 35.09
N VAL A 236 -16.96 23.07 33.98
CA VAL A 236 -16.72 23.86 32.79
C VAL A 236 -17.19 25.24 33.20
N VAL A 237 -16.25 26.04 33.69
CA VAL A 237 -16.30 27.48 33.52
C VAL A 237 -16.66 27.65 32.05
N LYS A 238 -17.89 28.11 31.77
CA LYS A 238 -18.31 28.36 30.40
C LYS A 238 -17.20 29.22 29.77
N PRO A 239 -16.72 28.89 28.56
CA PRO A 239 -15.97 29.88 27.79
C PRO A 239 -16.76 31.19 27.84
N GLN A 240 -16.11 32.30 28.15
CA GLN A 240 -16.78 33.59 27.99
C GLN A 240 -17.24 33.66 26.52
N PRO A 241 -18.48 34.11 26.26
CA PRO A 241 -19.00 34.14 24.89
C PRO A 241 -18.01 34.90 24.02
N ILE A 242 -17.65 34.30 22.89
CA ILE A 242 -16.70 34.90 21.97
C ILE A 242 -17.49 35.97 21.22
N THR A 243 -17.28 37.23 21.58
CA THR A 243 -17.90 38.40 20.96
C THR A 243 -16.84 39.30 20.30
N ILE A 244 -17.31 40.23 19.48
CA ILE A 244 -16.51 41.31 18.85
C ILE A 244 -15.66 42.03 19.90
N GLU A 245 -16.25 42.37 21.05
CA GLU A 245 -15.61 43.07 22.16
C GLU A 245 -14.57 42.19 22.87
N SER A 246 -14.91 40.92 23.13
CA SER A 246 -14.02 39.96 23.81
C SER A 246 -12.71 39.67 23.05
N LEU A 247 -12.74 39.83 21.72
CA LEU A 247 -11.61 39.64 20.81
C LEU A 247 -11.01 40.96 20.33
N ALA A 248 -11.55 42.11 20.76
CA ALA A 248 -11.23 43.44 20.27
C ALA A 248 -11.24 43.57 18.73
N LEU A 249 -12.23 42.93 18.07
CA LEU A 249 -12.40 43.00 16.61
C LEU A 249 -12.81 44.42 16.19
N GLN A 250 -12.16 44.93 15.15
CA GLN A 250 -12.36 46.26 14.59
C GLN A 250 -12.74 46.17 13.10
N PRO A 251 -13.42 47.19 12.53
CA PRO A 251 -13.62 47.31 11.08
C PRO A 251 -12.29 47.30 10.34
N LEU A 252 -12.28 46.80 9.09
CA LEU A 252 -11.07 46.73 8.29
C LEU A 252 -10.54 48.14 7.96
N PRO A 253 -9.23 48.42 8.13
CA PRO A 253 -8.64 49.66 7.65
C PRO A 253 -8.47 49.61 6.12
N LYS A 254 -8.38 50.79 5.50
CA LYS A 254 -8.50 50.96 4.04
C LYS A 254 -7.46 50.17 3.25
N GLU A 255 -6.25 50.06 3.78
CA GLU A 255 -5.12 49.34 3.20
C GLU A 255 -5.40 47.82 3.09
N VAL A 256 -6.18 47.26 4.02
CA VAL A 256 -6.59 45.85 3.98
C VAL A 256 -7.77 45.64 3.03
N VAL A 257 -8.69 46.60 2.94
CA VAL A 257 -9.77 46.55 1.93
C VAL A 257 -9.18 46.63 0.52
N GLU A 258 -8.18 47.49 0.29
CA GLU A 258 -7.44 47.56 -0.98
C GLU A 258 -6.68 46.27 -1.29
N TRP A 259 -6.07 45.64 -0.28
CA TRP A 259 -5.44 44.32 -0.43
C TRP A 259 -6.43 43.21 -0.81
N PHE A 260 -7.69 43.27 -0.37
CA PHE A 260 -8.72 42.33 -0.85
C PHE A 260 -9.23 42.69 -2.26
N HIS A 261 -9.31 43.98 -2.60
CA HIS A 261 -9.68 44.45 -3.93
C HIS A 261 -8.65 44.01 -5.00
N GLU A 262 -7.35 43.99 -4.70
CA GLU A 262 -6.31 43.37 -5.55
C GLU A 262 -6.58 41.88 -5.86
N ARG A 263 -7.38 41.21 -5.03
CA ARG A 263 -7.74 39.78 -5.14
C ARG A 263 -9.13 39.58 -5.73
N GLY A 264 -9.72 40.65 -6.28
CA GLY A 264 -11.06 40.66 -6.87
C GLY A 264 -12.20 40.59 -5.87
N ILE A 265 -11.93 40.73 -4.56
CA ILE A 265 -12.94 40.62 -3.49
C ILE A 265 -13.39 42.03 -3.08
N SER A 266 -14.69 42.28 -3.17
CA SER A 266 -15.30 43.58 -2.87
C SER A 266 -15.49 43.84 -1.38
N GLN A 267 -15.63 45.11 -1.00
CA GLN A 267 -15.92 45.50 0.37
C GLN A 267 -17.26 44.91 0.88
N ALA A 268 -18.28 44.80 0.01
CA ALA A 268 -19.56 44.18 0.35
C ALA A 268 -19.37 42.72 0.77
N THR A 269 -18.65 41.92 -0.03
CA THR A 269 -18.30 40.53 0.31
C THR A 269 -17.57 40.42 1.65
N LEU A 270 -16.66 41.36 1.99
CA LEU A 270 -15.98 41.37 3.30
C LEU A 270 -16.92 41.73 4.46
N GLU A 271 -17.87 42.63 4.24
CA GLU A 271 -18.84 43.05 5.26
C GLU A 271 -19.87 41.94 5.55
N ASP A 272 -20.45 41.35 4.52
CA ASP A 272 -21.41 40.23 4.59
C ASP A 272 -20.80 38.99 5.24
N ASN A 273 -19.54 38.67 4.89
CA ASN A 273 -18.80 37.55 5.48
C ASN A 273 -18.12 37.90 6.81
N GLN A 274 -18.49 39.05 7.42
CA GLN A 274 -18.05 39.53 8.73
C GLN A 274 -16.52 39.60 8.91
N VAL A 275 -15.74 39.85 7.85
CA VAL A 275 -14.29 39.99 7.95
C VAL A 275 -13.93 41.24 8.76
N ARG A 276 -13.02 41.10 9.71
CA ARG A 276 -12.60 42.17 10.64
C ARG A 276 -11.08 42.18 10.77
N CYS A 277 -10.53 43.05 11.61
CA CYS A 277 -9.13 42.98 12.01
C CYS A 277 -8.96 43.09 13.53
N ILE A 278 -7.75 42.81 14.01
CA ILE A 278 -7.25 43.27 15.31
C ILE A 278 -5.95 44.05 15.11
N ASN A 279 -5.73 45.08 15.92
CA ASN A 279 -4.45 45.78 15.97
C ASN A 279 -3.56 45.14 17.04
N ALA A 280 -2.64 44.27 16.63
CA ALA A 280 -1.79 43.49 17.50
C ALA A 280 -0.35 44.01 17.45
N THR A 281 0.15 44.54 18.57
CA THR A 281 1.53 45.04 18.72
C THR A 281 2.00 46.09 17.68
N GLY A 282 1.05 46.75 17.00
CA GLY A 282 1.31 47.75 15.94
C GLY A 282 1.03 47.23 14.52
N ASP A 283 0.89 45.92 14.34
CA ASP A 283 0.55 45.30 13.06
C ASP A 283 -0.97 45.05 12.94
N VAL A 284 -1.51 45.25 11.73
CA VAL A 284 -2.89 44.89 11.39
C VAL A 284 -2.96 43.39 11.09
N VAL A 285 -3.81 42.68 11.81
CA VAL A 285 -4.05 41.24 11.65
C VAL A 285 -5.48 41.02 11.17
N ILE A 286 -5.66 40.33 10.05
CA ILE A 286 -6.98 39.99 9.50
C ILE A 286 -7.63 38.93 10.41
N ALA A 287 -8.92 39.09 10.68
CA ALA A 287 -9.72 38.20 11.52
C ALA A 287 -10.95 37.71 10.73
N PHE A 288 -11.13 36.39 10.70
CA PHE A 288 -12.26 35.69 10.11
C PHE A 288 -13.10 35.08 11.25
N PRO A 289 -14.23 35.68 11.63
CA PRO A 289 -15.13 35.11 12.65
C PRO A 289 -15.85 33.87 12.10
N TYR A 290 -15.93 32.82 12.90
CA TYR A 290 -16.65 31.59 12.56
C TYR A 290 -17.95 31.59 13.36
N THR A 291 -19.10 31.72 12.68
CA THR A 291 -20.41 31.78 13.32
C THR A 291 -21.09 30.42 13.39
N ARG A 292 -22.06 30.31 14.31
CA ARG A 292 -23.15 29.35 14.27
C ARG A 292 -24.40 30.01 14.82
N ASP A 293 -25.52 29.88 14.12
CA ASP A 293 -26.81 30.47 14.48
C ASP A 293 -26.71 32.00 14.73
N GLY A 294 -25.75 32.67 14.07
CA GLY A 294 -25.43 34.09 14.25
C GLY A 294 -24.48 34.44 15.42
N GLU A 295 -24.17 33.51 16.32
CA GLU A 295 -23.19 33.70 17.39
C GLU A 295 -21.76 33.33 16.92
N ILE A 296 -20.75 34.11 17.29
CA ILE A 296 -19.34 33.77 16.97
C ILE A 296 -18.88 32.64 17.92
N VAL A 297 -18.53 31.48 17.37
CA VAL A 297 -18.09 30.29 18.13
C VAL A 297 -16.59 30.04 18.08
N ASN A 298 -15.88 30.69 17.14
CA ASN A 298 -14.41 30.71 17.00
C ASN A 298 -14.01 31.92 16.15
N CYS A 299 -12.72 32.27 16.10
CA CYS A 299 -12.19 33.26 15.17
C CYS A 299 -10.79 32.84 14.75
N LYS A 300 -10.51 32.91 13.44
CA LYS A 300 -9.22 32.58 12.83
C LYS A 300 -8.53 33.86 12.41
N PHE A 301 -7.28 34.02 12.83
CA PHE A 301 -6.48 35.21 12.61
C PHE A 301 -5.39 34.92 11.59
N ARG A 302 -5.07 35.91 10.76
CA ARG A 302 -4.04 35.86 9.71
C ARG A 302 -3.24 37.16 9.69
N SER A 303 -1.94 37.06 9.97
CA SER A 303 -1.02 38.19 9.79
C SER A 303 -0.63 38.38 8.32
N VAL A 304 -0.09 39.56 8.00
CA VAL A 304 0.44 39.88 6.66
C VAL A 304 1.53 38.89 6.22
N ASP A 305 2.38 38.44 7.15
CA ASP A 305 3.42 37.42 6.90
C ASP A 305 2.92 35.96 6.90
N LYS A 306 1.61 35.76 6.72
CA LYS A 306 0.95 34.44 6.57
C LYS A 306 1.09 33.51 7.79
N LYS A 307 1.21 34.03 9.02
CA LYS A 307 1.00 33.23 10.24
C LYS A 307 -0.49 33.13 10.53
N PHE A 308 -0.93 31.97 11.00
CA PHE A 308 -2.33 31.67 11.30
C PHE A 308 -2.50 31.15 12.73
N TRP A 309 -3.55 31.59 13.42
CA TRP A 309 -3.96 31.03 14.72
C TRP A 309 -5.49 31.13 14.90
N GLN A 310 -6.01 30.47 15.93
CA GLN A 310 -7.44 30.45 16.27
C GLN A 310 -7.64 30.68 17.78
N VAL A 311 -8.87 30.97 18.20
CA VAL A 311 -9.20 31.12 19.63
C VAL A 311 -8.96 29.79 20.38
N LYS A 312 -8.16 29.86 21.46
CA LYS A 312 -7.64 28.66 22.13
C LYS A 312 -8.73 27.87 22.85
N GLY A 313 -9.12 26.73 22.26
CA GLY A 313 -10.15 25.85 22.81
C GLY A 313 -11.58 26.21 22.42
N ALA A 314 -11.74 27.10 21.43
CA ALA A 314 -13.00 27.34 20.74
C ALA A 314 -13.45 26.11 19.93
N GLU A 315 -14.72 26.09 19.50
CA GLU A 315 -15.25 24.98 18.71
C GLU A 315 -14.73 25.03 17.27
N LYS A 316 -14.38 23.87 16.71
CA LYS A 316 -14.06 23.77 15.28
C LYS A 316 -15.35 23.60 14.48
N VAL A 317 -15.60 24.56 13.61
CA VAL A 317 -16.72 24.59 12.65
C VAL A 317 -16.22 25.05 11.28
N PHE A 318 -17.08 25.05 10.26
CA PHE A 318 -16.76 25.67 8.97
C PHE A 318 -16.89 27.19 9.02
N TYR A 319 -16.10 27.92 8.22
CA TYR A 319 -16.36 29.33 7.94
C TYR A 319 -17.53 29.43 6.97
N GLY A 320 -18.53 30.27 7.26
CA GLY A 320 -19.81 30.30 6.53
C GLY A 320 -20.78 29.16 6.88
N LEU A 321 -20.66 28.55 8.07
CA LEU A 321 -21.52 27.41 8.47
C LEU A 321 -23.02 27.73 8.34
N ASP A 322 -23.43 28.95 8.67
CA ASP A 322 -24.83 29.36 8.64
C ASP A 322 -25.39 29.43 7.20
N ASP A 323 -24.55 29.73 6.20
CA ASP A 323 -24.94 29.87 4.79
C ASP A 323 -25.43 28.55 4.17
N ILE A 324 -24.92 27.41 4.65
CA ILE A 324 -25.23 26.08 4.12
C ILE A 324 -26.41 25.38 4.82
N LYS A 325 -26.95 25.97 5.90
CA LYS A 325 -27.92 25.36 6.83
C LYS A 325 -29.19 24.78 6.19
N HIS A 326 -29.60 25.34 5.05
CA HIS A 326 -30.79 24.91 4.31
C HIS A 326 -30.51 24.53 2.85
N SER A 327 -29.24 24.44 2.43
CA SER A 327 -28.89 24.15 1.04
C SER A 327 -28.92 22.65 0.71
N LYS A 328 -29.26 22.34 -0.55
CA LYS A 328 -29.11 21.00 -1.15
C LYS A 328 -27.79 20.82 -1.89
N GLU A 329 -27.15 21.93 -2.26
CA GLU A 329 -25.83 21.95 -2.88
C GLU A 329 -24.85 22.74 -2.00
N ILE A 330 -23.71 22.16 -1.66
CA ILE A 330 -22.70 22.78 -0.79
C ILE A 330 -21.35 22.75 -1.51
N ILE A 331 -20.65 23.88 -1.55
CA ILE A 331 -19.28 23.96 -2.08
C ILE A 331 -18.31 24.03 -0.90
N ILE A 332 -17.30 23.17 -0.86
CA ILE A 332 -16.26 23.15 0.17
C ILE A 332 -14.91 23.53 -0.45
N VAL A 333 -14.32 24.62 0.04
CA VAL A 333 -12.97 25.09 -0.31
C VAL A 333 -12.00 24.92 0.85
N GLU A 334 -10.69 25.10 0.60
CA GLU A 334 -9.69 25.02 1.66
C GLU A 334 -9.51 26.33 2.45
N GLY A 335 -9.34 27.47 1.77
CA GLY A 335 -9.07 28.77 2.40
C GLY A 335 -10.29 29.69 2.57
N GLU A 336 -10.21 30.62 3.53
CA GLU A 336 -11.22 31.67 3.71
C GLU A 336 -11.34 32.59 2.48
N ILE A 337 -10.22 32.86 1.82
CA ILE A 337 -10.15 33.74 0.64
C ILE A 337 -10.86 33.08 -0.56
N ASP A 338 -10.83 31.75 -0.65
CA ASP A 338 -11.56 30.99 -1.65
C ASP A 338 -13.07 31.00 -1.38
N LYS A 339 -13.49 31.03 -0.11
CA LYS A 339 -14.90 31.20 0.29
C LYS A 339 -15.40 32.57 -0.15
N LEU A 340 -14.63 33.62 0.16
CA LEU A 340 -14.92 34.99 -0.29
C LEU A 340 -14.94 35.08 -1.83
N THR A 341 -14.03 34.39 -2.52
CA THR A 341 -14.00 34.32 -3.99
C THR A 341 -15.25 33.67 -4.59
N LEU A 342 -15.70 32.55 -4.02
CA LEU A 342 -16.95 31.91 -4.44
C LEU A 342 -18.18 32.77 -4.14
N TYR A 343 -18.18 33.48 -3.01
CA TYR A 343 -19.24 34.43 -2.65
C TYR A 343 -19.34 35.57 -3.67
N GLU A 344 -18.20 36.19 -4.03
CA GLU A 344 -18.11 37.22 -5.07
C GLU A 344 -18.57 36.71 -6.45
N ALA A 345 -18.29 35.44 -6.77
CA ALA A 345 -18.76 34.80 -8.00
C ALA A 345 -20.28 34.49 -8.00
N GLY A 346 -20.97 34.66 -6.86
CA GLY A 346 -22.42 34.47 -6.69
C GLY A 346 -22.82 33.24 -5.87
N TYR A 347 -21.88 32.43 -5.38
CA TYR A 347 -22.17 31.23 -4.59
C TYR A 347 -22.17 31.53 -3.09
N THR A 348 -23.34 31.87 -2.55
CA THR A 348 -23.53 32.00 -1.09
C THR A 348 -23.39 30.66 -0.36
N ASN A 349 -23.73 29.55 -1.00
CA ASN A 349 -23.75 28.18 -0.49
C ASN A 349 -22.36 27.51 -0.35
N CYS A 350 -21.31 28.28 -0.03
CA CYS A 350 -19.94 27.82 0.08
C CYS A 350 -19.40 27.89 1.53
N VAL A 351 -18.39 27.07 1.84
CA VAL A 351 -17.71 27.04 3.16
C VAL A 351 -16.22 26.72 3.04
N SER A 352 -15.39 27.24 3.96
CA SER A 352 -13.98 26.82 4.10
C SER A 352 -13.73 25.99 5.38
N VAL A 353 -12.73 25.11 5.32
CA VAL A 353 -12.32 24.28 6.47
C VAL A 353 -11.52 25.09 7.50
N PRO A 354 -11.68 24.84 8.82
CA PRO A 354 -10.97 25.60 9.85
C PRO A 354 -9.46 25.38 9.82
N ASP A 355 -9.08 24.11 9.73
CA ASP A 355 -7.69 23.66 9.61
C ASP A 355 -7.50 23.08 8.20
N GLY A 356 -6.65 23.74 7.38
CA GLY A 356 -6.32 23.30 6.02
C GLY A 356 -5.70 21.90 5.97
N ALA A 357 -5.40 21.42 4.76
CA ALA A 357 -5.09 20.04 4.45
C ALA A 357 -4.01 19.40 5.35
N PRO A 358 -4.15 18.11 5.72
CA PRO A 358 -3.03 17.36 6.28
C PRO A 358 -2.06 16.93 5.18
N PRO A 359 -0.76 16.76 5.48
CA PRO A 359 0.23 16.34 4.50
C PRO A 359 0.06 14.90 3.99
N LYS A 360 -0.86 14.11 4.59
CA LYS A 360 -1.24 12.75 4.17
C LYS A 360 -2.69 12.43 4.57
N VAL A 361 -3.35 11.58 3.79
CA VAL A 361 -4.60 10.90 4.18
C VAL A 361 -4.32 9.94 5.35
N SER A 362 -5.26 9.84 6.30
CA SER A 362 -5.14 8.93 7.45
C SER A 362 -5.24 7.46 7.03
N THR A 363 -4.32 6.62 7.50
CA THR A 363 -4.32 5.16 7.28
C THR A 363 -5.24 4.38 8.22
N ASP A 364 -5.78 5.04 9.25
CA ASP A 364 -6.57 4.40 10.30
C ASP A 364 -8.03 4.17 9.88
N GLY A 365 -8.74 3.37 10.68
CA GLY A 365 -10.08 2.84 10.38
C GLY A 365 -11.26 3.83 10.46
N PRO A 366 -12.47 3.36 10.81
CA PRO A 366 -13.68 4.19 10.77
C PRO A 366 -13.63 5.37 11.73
N VAL A 367 -14.32 6.45 11.34
CA VAL A 367 -14.32 7.77 12.01
C VAL A 367 -14.62 7.64 13.50
N SER A 368 -13.68 8.06 14.34
CA SER A 368 -13.85 8.12 15.79
C SER A 368 -14.12 9.57 16.25
N PRO A 369 -14.89 9.78 17.33
CA PRO A 369 -15.03 11.10 17.98
C PRO A 369 -13.76 11.62 18.68
N GLN A 370 -12.59 11.10 18.32
CA GLN A 370 -11.28 11.42 18.92
C GLN A 370 -10.32 12.05 17.88
N ASP A 371 -10.75 12.11 16.61
CA ASP A 371 -10.04 12.78 15.53
C ASP A 371 -10.20 14.30 15.62
N LYS A 372 -9.28 14.92 16.36
CA LYS A 372 -9.23 16.37 16.58
C LYS A 372 -8.89 17.22 15.35
N LYS A 373 -8.51 16.62 14.21
CA LYS A 373 -8.31 17.39 12.97
C LYS A 373 -9.62 17.52 12.20
N TYR A 374 -10.41 16.45 12.14
CA TYR A 374 -11.68 16.43 11.40
C TYR A 374 -12.93 16.58 12.28
N GLU A 375 -12.74 17.00 13.54
CA GLU A 375 -13.79 17.28 14.53
C GLU A 375 -14.90 18.21 13.98
N TYR A 376 -14.56 19.17 13.13
CA TYR A 376 -15.52 20.09 12.49
C TYR A 376 -16.57 19.38 11.63
N LEU A 377 -16.23 18.27 10.96
CA LEU A 377 -17.18 17.47 10.18
C LEU A 377 -18.21 16.79 11.07
N TYR A 378 -17.80 16.36 12.27
CA TYR A 378 -18.70 15.75 13.25
C TYR A 378 -19.60 16.79 13.94
N ASN A 379 -19.03 17.95 14.28
CA ASN A 379 -19.75 19.08 14.87
C ASN A 379 -20.81 19.65 13.91
N CYS A 380 -20.48 19.77 12.63
CA CYS A 380 -21.35 20.37 11.61
C CYS A 380 -22.20 19.34 10.84
N ARG A 381 -22.15 18.04 11.19
CA ARG A 381 -22.73 16.92 10.42
C ARG A 381 -24.22 17.10 10.05
N GLU A 382 -24.98 17.80 10.88
CA GLU A 382 -26.42 18.01 10.70
C GLU A 382 -26.71 18.86 9.45
N TYR A 383 -25.83 19.81 9.13
CA TYR A 383 -25.91 20.70 7.97
C TYR A 383 -25.72 19.91 6.66
N PHE A 384 -24.93 18.82 6.69
CA PHE A 384 -24.66 17.97 5.51
C PHE A 384 -25.68 16.82 5.31
N LYS A 385 -26.74 16.73 6.14
CA LYS A 385 -27.78 15.69 5.99
C LYS A 385 -28.65 15.90 4.75
N ASN A 386 -29.00 17.15 4.45
CA ASN A 386 -29.89 17.50 3.34
C ASN A 386 -29.17 17.75 2.01
N ALA A 387 -27.83 17.80 2.04
CA ALA A 387 -27.00 18.01 0.86
C ALA A 387 -27.07 16.79 -0.08
N THR A 388 -27.56 16.99 -1.30
CA THR A 388 -27.56 15.99 -2.37
C THR A 388 -26.34 16.12 -3.29
N ARG A 389 -25.75 17.32 -3.39
CA ARG A 389 -24.52 17.61 -4.14
C ARG A 389 -23.52 18.34 -3.25
N ILE A 390 -22.30 17.83 -3.16
CA ILE A 390 -21.20 18.43 -2.41
C ILE A 390 -20.03 18.61 -3.37
N VAL A 391 -19.73 19.86 -3.75
CA VAL A 391 -18.63 20.19 -4.67
C VAL A 391 -17.36 20.42 -3.84
N LEU A 392 -16.33 19.60 -4.08
CA LEU A 392 -15.03 19.71 -3.42
C LEU A 392 -14.08 20.53 -4.32
N ALA A 393 -13.82 21.76 -3.87
CA ALA A 393 -13.03 22.80 -4.52
C ALA A 393 -11.76 23.07 -3.69
N THR A 394 -10.99 22.02 -3.40
CA THR A 394 -9.71 22.10 -2.68
C THR A 394 -8.55 22.43 -3.61
N ASP A 395 -7.43 22.85 -3.03
CA ASP A 395 -6.21 23.23 -3.73
C ASP A 395 -5.68 22.15 -4.70
N ALA A 396 -5.01 22.60 -5.76
CA ALA A 396 -4.41 21.77 -6.81
C ALA A 396 -3.18 20.95 -6.38
N ASP A 397 -2.76 21.02 -5.11
CA ASP A 397 -1.52 20.43 -4.58
C ASP A 397 -1.75 19.13 -3.77
N GLU A 398 -0.66 18.39 -3.47
CA GLU A 398 -0.75 17.09 -2.77
C GLU A 398 -1.56 17.14 -1.45
N PRO A 399 -1.39 18.17 -0.58
CA PRO A 399 -2.30 18.41 0.54
C PRO A 399 -3.78 18.56 0.12
N GLY A 400 -4.11 19.46 -0.80
CA GLY A 400 -5.48 19.68 -1.26
C GLY A 400 -6.15 18.42 -1.82
N GLN A 401 -5.38 17.56 -2.51
CA GLN A 401 -5.86 16.24 -2.96
C GLN A 401 -6.13 15.28 -1.79
N ALA A 402 -5.29 15.29 -0.75
CA ALA A 402 -5.48 14.48 0.45
C ALA A 402 -6.68 14.95 1.29
N LEU A 403 -6.94 16.25 1.33
CA LEU A 403 -8.15 16.82 1.94
C LEU A 403 -9.41 16.39 1.17
N ALA A 404 -9.41 16.49 -0.16
CA ALA A 404 -10.54 16.09 -1.00
C ALA A 404 -10.90 14.59 -0.85
N GLU A 405 -9.89 13.71 -0.85
CA GLU A 405 -10.07 12.26 -0.67
C GLU A 405 -10.70 11.93 0.69
N GLU A 406 -10.35 12.67 1.73
CA GLU A 406 -10.82 12.47 3.09
C GLU A 406 -12.20 13.11 3.36
N LEU A 407 -12.47 14.29 2.77
CA LEU A 407 -13.81 14.88 2.72
C LEU A 407 -14.79 13.94 1.99
N ALA A 408 -14.42 13.47 0.79
CA ALA A 408 -15.25 12.54 0.02
C ALA A 408 -15.47 11.21 0.75
N ARG A 409 -14.46 10.71 1.48
CA ARG A 409 -14.59 9.50 2.33
C ARG A 409 -15.57 9.68 3.49
N ARG A 410 -15.66 10.88 4.08
CA ARG A 410 -16.49 11.15 5.27
C ARG A 410 -17.89 11.67 4.98
N LEU A 411 -18.05 12.42 3.88
CA LEU A 411 -19.33 12.98 3.45
C LEU A 411 -20.11 12.03 2.52
N GLY A 412 -19.43 11.07 1.90
CA GLY A 412 -20.03 10.09 0.97
C GLY A 412 -19.67 10.42 -0.48
N ARG A 413 -18.89 9.56 -1.13
CA ARG A 413 -18.35 9.79 -2.48
C ARG A 413 -19.47 9.91 -3.52
N GLU A 414 -20.55 9.17 -3.31
CA GLU A 414 -21.75 9.16 -4.13
C GLU A 414 -22.53 10.49 -4.13
N ARG A 415 -22.26 11.37 -3.16
CA ARG A 415 -22.77 12.76 -3.12
C ARG A 415 -21.68 13.81 -3.37
N CYS A 416 -20.46 13.39 -3.70
CA CYS A 416 -19.34 14.30 -3.92
C CYS A 416 -19.03 14.50 -5.40
N TRP A 417 -18.72 15.74 -5.73
CA TRP A 417 -18.14 16.19 -6.99
C TRP A 417 -16.76 16.79 -6.70
N ARG A 418 -15.87 16.82 -7.68
CA ARG A 418 -14.53 17.40 -7.57
C ARG A 418 -14.31 18.43 -8.68
N VAL A 419 -13.80 19.60 -8.29
CA VAL A 419 -13.34 20.62 -9.23
C VAL A 419 -12.06 20.16 -9.94
N LYS A 420 -11.98 20.44 -11.24
CA LYS A 420 -10.71 20.50 -11.97
C LYS A 420 -10.42 21.96 -12.28
N TRP A 421 -9.35 22.48 -11.68
CA TRP A 421 -8.93 23.84 -11.92
C TRP A 421 -8.45 24.03 -13.38
N PRO A 422 -8.72 25.18 -14.00
CA PRO A 422 -8.34 25.46 -15.38
C PRO A 422 -6.84 25.76 -15.50
N ARG A 423 -6.33 25.73 -16.73
CA ARG A 423 -5.02 26.32 -17.06
C ARG A 423 -5.14 27.83 -17.16
N ARG A 424 -4.07 28.55 -16.83
CA ARG A 424 -3.93 29.98 -17.12
C ARG A 424 -3.70 30.17 -18.61
N GLU A 425 -4.15 31.29 -19.17
CA GLU A 425 -3.87 31.58 -20.59
C GLU A 425 -2.38 31.80 -20.83
N GLY A 426 -1.82 31.13 -21.84
CA GLY A 426 -0.41 31.23 -22.21
C GLY A 426 0.59 30.44 -21.34
N GLU A 427 0.17 29.84 -20.23
CA GLU A 427 1.04 29.01 -19.36
C GLU A 427 0.65 27.52 -19.38
N ASP A 428 1.62 26.62 -19.19
CA ASP A 428 1.36 25.21 -18.86
C ASP A 428 0.87 25.03 -17.39
N ALA A 429 0.85 26.11 -16.61
CA ALA A 429 0.42 26.11 -15.21
C ALA A 429 -1.11 26.04 -15.07
N VAL A 430 -1.55 25.21 -14.12
CA VAL A 430 -2.93 25.10 -13.65
C VAL A 430 -3.13 26.09 -12.50
N CYS A 431 -4.27 26.78 -12.44
CA CYS A 431 -4.61 27.62 -11.29
C CYS A 431 -4.64 26.78 -10.00
N LYS A 432 -4.05 27.31 -8.93
CA LYS A 432 -3.90 26.57 -7.67
C LYS A 432 -5.22 26.39 -6.92
N ASP A 433 -6.06 27.42 -6.92
CA ASP A 433 -7.21 27.58 -6.03
C ASP A 433 -8.26 28.51 -6.66
N ALA A 434 -9.35 28.82 -5.94
CA ALA A 434 -10.45 29.61 -6.49
C ALA A 434 -10.00 31.07 -6.74
N ASN A 435 -9.20 31.63 -5.82
CA ASN A 435 -8.76 33.02 -5.93
C ASN A 435 -7.82 33.23 -7.14
N GLU A 436 -6.94 32.27 -7.46
CA GLU A 436 -6.19 32.33 -8.72
C GLU A 436 -7.09 32.29 -9.96
N VAL A 437 -8.17 31.50 -9.99
CA VAL A 437 -9.12 31.52 -11.12
C VAL A 437 -9.78 32.90 -11.25
N LEU A 438 -10.21 33.52 -10.14
CA LEU A 438 -10.77 34.87 -10.18
C LEU A 438 -9.75 35.91 -10.67
N GLN A 439 -8.52 35.88 -10.17
CA GLN A 439 -7.47 36.85 -10.52
C GLN A 439 -6.99 36.75 -11.97
N TYR A 440 -6.88 35.53 -12.55
CA TYR A 440 -6.37 35.34 -13.91
C TYR A 440 -7.46 35.22 -14.99
N LEU A 441 -8.65 34.70 -14.66
CA LEU A 441 -9.68 34.32 -15.64
C LEU A 441 -11.08 34.93 -15.33
N GLY A 442 -11.24 35.63 -14.21
CA GLY A 442 -12.47 36.35 -13.86
C GLY A 442 -13.62 35.48 -13.30
N PRO A 443 -14.72 36.10 -12.87
CA PRO A 443 -15.81 35.42 -12.15
C PRO A 443 -16.62 34.45 -13.01
N GLU A 444 -16.71 34.66 -14.33
CA GLU A 444 -17.33 33.71 -15.26
C GLU A 444 -16.59 32.36 -15.28
N ALA A 445 -15.26 32.39 -15.24
CA ALA A 445 -14.45 31.18 -15.17
C ALA A 445 -14.62 30.45 -13.83
N VAL A 446 -14.73 31.18 -12.72
CA VAL A 446 -15.06 30.60 -11.40
C VAL A 446 -16.41 29.87 -11.44
N ARG A 447 -17.45 30.48 -12.02
CA ARG A 447 -18.77 29.83 -12.16
C ARG A 447 -18.73 28.58 -13.03
N ASN A 448 -18.17 28.68 -14.24
CA ASN A 448 -18.03 27.54 -15.14
C ASN A 448 -17.30 26.35 -14.48
N VAL A 449 -16.21 26.61 -13.74
CA VAL A 449 -15.39 25.57 -13.07
C VAL A 449 -16.15 24.84 -11.94
N ILE A 450 -17.09 25.51 -11.26
CA ILE A 450 -18.00 24.86 -10.29
C ILE A 450 -19.11 24.09 -11.01
N GLU A 451 -19.71 24.66 -12.05
CA GLU A 451 -20.78 24.03 -12.82
C GLU A 451 -20.32 22.74 -13.51
N THR A 452 -19.15 22.76 -14.18
CA THR A 452 -18.53 21.61 -14.85
C THR A 452 -17.78 20.67 -13.90
N SER A 453 -18.00 20.74 -12.58
CA SER A 453 -17.37 19.82 -11.63
C SER A 453 -17.72 18.36 -11.94
N GLU A 454 -16.74 17.46 -11.84
CA GLU A 454 -16.91 16.03 -12.18
C GLU A 454 -17.36 15.22 -10.96
N LEU A 455 -18.09 14.12 -11.16
CA LEU A 455 -18.39 13.16 -10.10
C LEU A 455 -17.10 12.64 -9.45
N TYR A 456 -17.05 12.57 -8.11
CA TYR A 456 -15.85 12.13 -7.41
C TYR A 456 -15.55 10.65 -7.75
N PRO A 457 -14.31 10.30 -8.18
CA PRO A 457 -14.01 8.94 -8.63
C PRO A 457 -14.26 7.88 -7.54
N ILE A 458 -15.17 6.95 -7.84
CA ILE A 458 -15.49 5.78 -7.02
C ILE A 458 -14.60 4.63 -7.47
N ARG A 459 -13.72 4.13 -6.58
CA ARG A 459 -12.75 3.08 -6.90
C ARG A 459 -13.48 1.80 -7.36
N GLY A 460 -13.16 1.33 -8.56
CA GLY A 460 -13.78 0.14 -9.15
C GLY A 460 -15.01 0.41 -10.02
N LEU A 461 -15.50 1.65 -10.08
CA LEU A 461 -16.53 2.07 -11.02
C LEU A 461 -15.90 2.94 -12.12
N PHE A 462 -15.88 2.44 -13.34
CA PHE A 462 -15.27 3.06 -14.51
C PHE A 462 -16.29 3.22 -15.62
N GLN A 463 -16.10 4.21 -16.50
CA GLN A 463 -16.92 4.39 -17.71
C GLN A 463 -16.21 3.78 -18.92
N PHE A 464 -16.96 3.21 -19.87
CA PHE A 464 -16.38 2.64 -21.11
C PHE A 464 -15.56 3.66 -21.92
N SER A 465 -15.90 4.95 -21.84
CA SER A 465 -15.13 6.06 -22.42
C SER A 465 -13.66 6.08 -21.99
N GLN A 466 -13.34 5.59 -20.79
CA GLN A 466 -11.98 5.50 -20.26
C GLN A 466 -11.16 4.35 -20.90
N PHE A 467 -11.84 3.41 -21.57
CA PHE A 467 -11.25 2.25 -22.26
C PHE A 467 -11.43 2.30 -23.79
N PHE A 468 -12.04 3.35 -24.37
CA PHE A 468 -12.29 3.41 -25.82
C PHE A 468 -11.02 3.19 -26.65
N LYS A 469 -9.87 3.74 -26.26
CA LYS A 469 -8.59 3.47 -26.94
C LYS A 469 -8.21 1.99 -26.93
N GLU A 470 -8.41 1.29 -25.80
CA GLU A 470 -8.13 -0.14 -25.66
C GLU A 470 -9.06 -0.98 -26.54
N ILE A 471 -10.34 -0.58 -26.63
CA ILE A 471 -11.34 -1.19 -27.51
C ILE A 471 -11.01 -0.94 -28.99
N ASP A 472 -10.55 0.26 -29.36
CA ASP A 472 -10.09 0.59 -30.71
C ASP A 472 -8.84 -0.21 -31.09
N ASP A 473 -7.86 -0.29 -30.19
CA ASP A 473 -6.63 -1.07 -30.39
C ASP A 473 -6.96 -2.57 -30.59
N TYR A 474 -7.89 -3.11 -29.78
CA TYR A 474 -8.38 -4.49 -29.87
C TYR A 474 -9.16 -4.75 -31.17
N TYR A 475 -10.07 -3.84 -31.56
CA TYR A 475 -10.83 -3.95 -32.81
C TYR A 475 -9.91 -3.90 -34.04
N HIS A 476 -8.87 -3.08 -34.00
CA HIS A 476 -7.89 -2.95 -35.08
C HIS A 476 -6.75 -3.98 -35.05
N LEU A 477 -6.75 -4.92 -34.09
CA LEU A 477 -5.74 -6.00 -33.96
C LEU A 477 -4.30 -5.46 -33.94
N ARG A 478 -4.04 -4.42 -33.14
CA ARG A 478 -2.76 -3.68 -33.15
C ARG A 478 -1.61 -4.36 -32.42
N MET A 479 -1.88 -5.33 -31.54
CA MET A 479 -0.87 -6.15 -30.85
C MET A 479 -0.60 -7.46 -31.59
N GLY A 480 -1.62 -8.04 -32.23
CA GLY A 480 -1.53 -9.26 -33.04
C GLY A 480 -1.83 -10.56 -32.28
N ASP A 481 -1.98 -10.52 -30.96
CA ASP A 481 -2.34 -11.67 -30.11
C ASP A 481 -3.79 -11.63 -29.57
N GLU A 482 -4.64 -10.70 -30.04
CA GLU A 482 -6.03 -10.49 -29.58
C GLU A 482 -7.00 -11.67 -29.85
N ARG A 483 -6.61 -12.58 -30.76
CA ARG A 483 -7.32 -13.84 -31.07
C ARG A 483 -6.61 -15.08 -30.52
N GLY A 484 -5.60 -14.88 -29.69
CA GLY A 484 -4.66 -15.92 -29.27
C GLY A 484 -3.62 -16.26 -30.33
N VAL A 485 -2.42 -16.62 -29.87
CA VAL A 485 -1.30 -17.01 -30.72
C VAL A 485 -1.40 -18.47 -31.18
N SER A 486 -0.62 -18.84 -32.20
CA SER A 486 -0.61 -20.18 -32.79
C SER A 486 -0.05 -21.21 -31.80
N THR A 487 -0.52 -22.45 -31.89
CA THR A 487 0.06 -23.60 -31.20
C THR A 487 1.22 -24.24 -31.98
N GLY A 488 1.46 -23.80 -33.22
CA GLY A 488 2.38 -24.44 -34.17
C GLY A 488 1.83 -25.71 -34.82
N TRP A 489 0.53 -26.01 -34.65
CA TRP A 489 -0.15 -27.15 -35.28
C TRP A 489 -1.42 -26.68 -35.98
N THR A 490 -1.47 -26.88 -37.29
CA THR A 490 -2.53 -26.32 -38.16
C THR A 490 -3.89 -26.96 -37.87
N GLY A 491 -3.92 -28.23 -37.49
CA GLY A 491 -5.14 -28.92 -37.08
C GLY A 491 -5.72 -28.40 -35.76
N LEU A 492 -4.86 -27.94 -34.83
CA LEU A 492 -5.28 -27.44 -33.52
C LEU A 492 -5.66 -25.96 -33.56
N ASP A 493 -4.96 -25.14 -34.34
CA ASP A 493 -5.14 -23.68 -34.48
C ASP A 493 -6.55 -23.23 -34.91
N ASN A 494 -7.37 -24.16 -35.42
CA ASN A 494 -8.77 -23.95 -35.81
C ASN A 494 -9.75 -24.12 -34.63
N ILE A 495 -9.35 -24.84 -33.57
CA ILE A 495 -10.20 -25.17 -32.42
C ILE A 495 -9.64 -24.65 -31.09
N TYR A 496 -8.34 -24.37 -30.97
CA TYR A 496 -7.72 -23.79 -29.79
C TYR A 496 -6.47 -22.97 -30.14
N ARG A 497 -6.43 -21.73 -29.64
CA ARG A 497 -5.29 -20.81 -29.69
C ARG A 497 -4.93 -20.36 -28.29
N VAL A 498 -3.68 -19.96 -28.08
CA VAL A 498 -3.17 -19.59 -26.76
C VAL A 498 -3.39 -18.10 -26.53
N VAL A 499 -4.42 -17.75 -25.76
CA VAL A 499 -4.74 -16.35 -25.43
C VAL A 499 -4.04 -15.93 -24.15
N PRO A 500 -3.23 -14.86 -24.13
CA PRO A 500 -2.70 -14.27 -22.90
C PRO A 500 -3.78 -14.04 -21.83
N GLY A 501 -3.42 -14.27 -20.57
CA GLY A 501 -4.31 -14.09 -19.42
C GLY A 501 -5.45 -15.11 -19.23
N GLU A 502 -5.60 -16.11 -20.12
CA GLU A 502 -6.57 -17.21 -19.95
C GLU A 502 -6.03 -18.40 -19.14
N LEU A 503 -6.95 -19.18 -18.54
CA LEU A 503 -6.66 -20.43 -17.83
C LEU A 503 -7.09 -21.65 -18.65
N THR A 504 -6.12 -22.44 -19.13
CA THR A 504 -6.35 -23.75 -19.76
C THR A 504 -6.15 -24.87 -18.75
N VAL A 505 -7.20 -25.67 -18.50
CA VAL A 505 -7.06 -26.93 -17.74
C VAL A 505 -6.77 -28.06 -18.71
N VAL A 506 -5.72 -28.84 -18.43
CA VAL A 506 -5.30 -29.99 -19.25
C VAL A 506 -5.50 -31.27 -18.45
N THR A 507 -6.25 -32.22 -19.00
CA THR A 507 -6.48 -33.54 -18.39
C THR A 507 -6.31 -34.69 -19.39
N GLY A 508 -6.55 -35.92 -18.95
CA GLY A 508 -6.20 -37.15 -19.65
C GLY A 508 -5.63 -38.18 -18.69
N VAL A 509 -5.86 -39.46 -18.99
CA VAL A 509 -5.46 -40.62 -18.17
C VAL A 509 -3.95 -40.61 -17.85
N PRO A 510 -3.49 -41.21 -16.74
CA PRO A 510 -2.06 -41.36 -16.47
C PRO A 510 -1.34 -42.03 -17.65
N ASN A 511 -0.16 -41.54 -18.03
CA ASN A 511 0.58 -41.95 -19.23
C ASN A 511 -0.20 -41.78 -20.57
N SER A 512 -0.89 -40.65 -20.74
CA SER A 512 -1.49 -40.20 -22.02
C SER A 512 -0.58 -39.25 -22.83
N GLY A 513 0.42 -38.64 -22.19
CA GLY A 513 1.33 -37.68 -22.83
C GLY A 513 1.10 -36.20 -22.49
N LYS A 514 0.22 -35.85 -21.53
CA LYS A 514 -0.09 -34.47 -21.11
C LYS A 514 1.13 -33.53 -21.06
N SER A 515 2.13 -33.87 -20.24
CA SER A 515 3.34 -33.06 -20.05
C SER A 515 4.23 -33.01 -21.30
N GLU A 516 4.27 -34.08 -22.11
CA GLU A 516 5.03 -34.08 -23.37
C GLU A 516 4.38 -33.17 -24.42
N TRP A 517 3.05 -33.15 -24.48
CA TRP A 517 2.28 -32.26 -25.35
C TRP A 517 2.41 -30.79 -24.90
N ILE A 518 2.35 -30.51 -23.60
CA ILE A 518 2.61 -29.17 -23.06
C ILE A 518 4.04 -28.73 -23.38
N ASP A 519 5.06 -29.54 -23.09
CA ASP A 519 6.46 -29.25 -23.44
C ASP A 519 6.62 -28.89 -24.93
N ALA A 520 5.94 -29.62 -25.83
CA ALA A 520 5.97 -29.36 -27.26
C ALA A 520 5.27 -28.06 -27.65
N LEU A 521 4.13 -27.75 -27.03
CA LEU A 521 3.44 -26.47 -27.18
C LEU A 521 4.34 -25.31 -26.74
N LEU A 522 5.01 -25.42 -25.59
CA LEU A 522 5.94 -24.38 -25.12
C LEU A 522 7.15 -24.22 -26.06
N CYS A 523 7.66 -25.31 -26.63
CA CYS A 523 8.73 -25.26 -27.63
C CYS A 523 8.31 -24.50 -28.89
N ASN A 524 7.07 -24.69 -29.38
CA ASN A 524 6.52 -23.94 -30.51
C ASN A 524 6.33 -22.46 -30.15
N LEU A 525 5.64 -22.15 -29.05
CA LEU A 525 5.40 -20.77 -28.58
C LEU A 525 6.72 -19.99 -28.33
N SER A 526 7.75 -20.64 -27.80
CA SER A 526 9.09 -20.04 -27.64
C SER A 526 9.78 -19.77 -28.98
N ARG A 527 9.62 -20.65 -29.97
CA ARG A 527 10.21 -20.52 -31.31
C ARG A 527 9.52 -19.45 -32.15
N ASP A 528 8.20 -19.50 -32.19
CA ASP A 528 7.40 -18.80 -33.20
C ASP A 528 6.85 -17.46 -32.69
N HIS A 529 6.75 -17.29 -31.36
CA HIS A 529 6.23 -16.09 -30.70
C HIS A 529 7.19 -15.49 -29.65
N ASN A 530 8.39 -16.05 -29.46
CA ASN A 530 9.38 -15.63 -28.45
C ASN A 530 8.84 -15.63 -27.00
N TRP A 531 7.91 -16.52 -26.66
CA TRP A 531 7.39 -16.62 -25.29
C TRP A 531 8.41 -17.27 -24.34
N SER A 532 8.47 -16.77 -23.11
CA SER A 532 9.18 -17.37 -21.97
C SER A 532 8.22 -17.81 -20.87
N PHE A 533 8.65 -18.81 -20.08
CA PHE A 533 7.77 -19.66 -19.28
C PHE A 533 8.27 -19.87 -17.84
N ALA A 534 7.35 -19.86 -16.89
CA ALA A 534 7.54 -20.37 -15.55
C ALA A 534 7.02 -21.82 -15.45
N LEU A 535 7.84 -22.74 -14.95
CA LEU A 535 7.54 -24.17 -14.88
C LEU A 535 7.52 -24.65 -13.43
N CYS A 536 6.33 -24.83 -12.87
CA CYS A 536 6.09 -25.54 -11.62
C CYS A 536 5.79 -27.02 -11.92
N SER A 537 6.81 -27.78 -12.31
CA SER A 537 6.72 -29.24 -12.50
C SER A 537 7.50 -29.98 -11.41
N MET A 538 6.77 -30.64 -10.52
CA MET A 538 7.33 -31.38 -9.38
C MET A 538 7.74 -32.80 -9.80
N GLU A 539 6.91 -33.52 -10.56
CA GLU A 539 7.20 -34.90 -11.02
C GLU A 539 8.49 -35.02 -11.84
N ASN A 540 8.77 -34.06 -12.74
CA ASN A 540 9.93 -34.13 -13.62
C ASN A 540 11.20 -33.64 -12.91
N LYS A 541 12.25 -34.48 -12.83
CA LYS A 541 13.59 -34.07 -12.37
C LYS A 541 14.23 -33.11 -13.36
N VAL A 542 14.94 -32.08 -12.88
CA VAL A 542 15.55 -30.99 -13.70
C VAL A 542 16.25 -31.53 -14.97
N ARG A 543 17.12 -32.53 -14.80
CA ARG A 543 17.89 -33.16 -15.89
C ARG A 543 17.00 -33.85 -16.94
N GLU A 544 15.87 -34.41 -16.53
CA GLU A 544 14.93 -35.14 -17.39
C GLU A 544 13.99 -34.17 -18.12
N HIS A 545 13.57 -33.08 -17.47
CA HIS A 545 12.80 -32.01 -18.11
C HIS A 545 13.64 -31.24 -19.13
N ALA A 546 14.86 -30.84 -18.76
CA ALA A 546 15.81 -30.20 -19.67
C ALA A 546 16.11 -31.08 -20.89
N ARG A 547 16.26 -32.41 -20.71
CA ARG A 547 16.40 -33.38 -21.80
C ARG A 547 15.21 -33.30 -22.77
N LYS A 548 13.98 -33.42 -22.27
CA LYS A 548 12.74 -33.40 -23.07
C LYS A 548 12.60 -32.12 -23.91
N LEU A 549 12.89 -30.97 -23.32
CA LEU A 549 12.82 -29.66 -24.00
C LEU A 549 13.95 -29.50 -25.04
N LEU A 550 15.16 -29.98 -24.75
CA LEU A 550 16.29 -29.94 -25.70
C LEU A 550 16.06 -30.84 -26.92
N GLU A 551 15.49 -32.04 -26.73
CA GLU A 551 15.19 -32.96 -27.84
C GLU A 551 14.17 -32.36 -28.81
N LYS A 552 13.09 -31.77 -28.26
CA LYS A 552 12.04 -31.05 -29.01
C LYS A 552 12.60 -29.81 -29.73
N HIS A 553 13.41 -29.01 -29.05
CA HIS A 553 13.96 -27.77 -29.63
C HIS A 553 15.00 -28.02 -30.72
N LEU A 554 15.95 -28.94 -30.47
CA LEU A 554 17.07 -29.24 -31.37
C LEU A 554 16.75 -30.29 -32.43
N LYS A 555 15.54 -30.88 -32.40
CA LYS A 555 15.08 -31.96 -33.30
C LYS A 555 16.04 -33.16 -33.35
N ARG A 556 16.66 -33.52 -32.21
CA ARG A 556 17.64 -34.62 -32.10
C ARG A 556 17.60 -35.30 -30.71
N PRO A 557 17.79 -36.62 -30.62
CA PRO A 557 17.80 -37.34 -29.35
C PRO A 557 19.00 -36.95 -28.47
N PHE A 558 18.81 -36.93 -27.15
CA PHE A 558 19.87 -36.59 -26.18
C PHE A 558 20.80 -37.76 -25.89
N PHE A 559 20.38 -38.99 -26.20
CA PHE A 559 21.17 -40.22 -26.06
C PHE A 559 21.20 -40.99 -27.37
N ASP A 560 22.27 -41.74 -27.58
CA ASP A 560 22.30 -42.81 -28.57
C ASP A 560 21.68 -44.06 -27.90
N ALA A 561 20.48 -44.44 -28.34
CA ALA A 561 19.62 -45.42 -27.66
C ALA A 561 18.45 -45.84 -28.57
N PRO A 562 17.74 -46.96 -28.31
CA PRO A 562 16.72 -47.49 -29.24
C PRO A 562 15.56 -46.57 -29.62
N TYR A 563 15.23 -45.55 -28.81
CA TYR A 563 14.19 -44.57 -29.15
C TYR A 563 14.63 -43.57 -30.25
N ALA A 564 15.93 -43.43 -30.49
CA ALA A 564 16.49 -42.54 -31.50
C ALA A 564 16.14 -42.95 -32.94
N ASN A 565 15.82 -44.23 -33.17
CA ASN A 565 15.49 -44.79 -34.50
C ASN A 565 16.51 -44.39 -35.58
N SER A 566 17.79 -44.68 -35.33
CA SER A 566 18.95 -44.33 -36.17
C SER A 566 19.20 -42.82 -36.38
N MET A 567 18.46 -41.93 -35.73
CA MET A 567 18.75 -40.49 -35.74
C MET A 567 20.01 -40.17 -34.91
N PRO A 568 20.98 -39.39 -35.43
CA PRO A 568 22.19 -39.06 -34.69
C PRO A 568 21.89 -38.20 -33.46
N ARG A 569 22.52 -38.58 -32.34
CA ARG A 569 22.52 -37.83 -31.07
C ARG A 569 22.89 -36.35 -31.28
N MET A 570 22.28 -35.45 -30.51
CA MET A 570 22.71 -34.05 -30.46
C MET A 570 24.19 -33.92 -30.10
N ASP A 571 24.92 -33.10 -30.85
CA ASP A 571 26.34 -32.84 -30.64
C ASP A 571 26.58 -31.82 -29.52
N ARG A 572 27.84 -31.68 -29.08
CA ARG A 572 28.21 -30.78 -27.96
C ARG A 572 27.94 -29.31 -28.28
N ILE A 573 28.09 -28.86 -29.53
CA ILE A 573 27.88 -27.45 -29.91
C ILE A 573 26.38 -27.13 -29.91
N SER A 574 25.56 -28.05 -30.43
CA SER A 574 24.10 -27.98 -30.35
C SER A 574 23.61 -27.99 -28.90
N LEU A 575 24.19 -28.82 -28.03
CA LEU A 575 23.86 -28.86 -26.60
C LEU A 575 24.18 -27.52 -25.88
N GLU A 576 25.36 -26.92 -26.09
CA GLU A 576 25.69 -25.61 -25.50
C GLU A 576 24.94 -24.43 -26.16
N ARG A 577 24.29 -24.62 -27.31
CA ARG A 577 23.29 -23.68 -27.86
C ARG A 577 21.94 -23.87 -27.17
N GLY A 578 21.44 -25.10 -27.10
CA GLY A 578 20.16 -25.43 -26.46
C GLY A 578 20.11 -25.08 -24.98
N LYS A 579 21.21 -25.24 -24.22
CA LYS A 579 21.31 -24.78 -22.82
C LYS A 579 21.10 -23.27 -22.67
N ARG A 580 21.58 -22.46 -23.61
CA ARG A 580 21.37 -21.00 -23.60
C ARG A 580 19.92 -20.65 -23.92
N TRP A 581 19.32 -21.31 -24.90
CA TRP A 581 17.89 -21.19 -25.17
C TRP A 581 17.03 -21.58 -23.95
N LEU A 582 17.34 -22.69 -23.26
CA LEU A 582 16.69 -23.06 -22.00
C LEU A 582 16.77 -21.94 -20.96
N ASN A 583 17.98 -21.46 -20.67
CA ASN A 583 18.23 -20.39 -19.68
C ASN A 583 17.55 -19.05 -20.03
N GLN A 584 17.24 -18.82 -21.31
CA GLN A 584 16.56 -17.59 -21.76
C GLN A 584 15.02 -17.71 -21.69
N ASN A 585 14.48 -18.92 -21.86
CA ASN A 585 13.05 -19.12 -22.09
C ASN A 585 12.32 -19.89 -20.98
N PHE A 586 13.02 -20.57 -20.06
CA PHE A 586 12.37 -21.41 -19.04
C PHE A 586 12.95 -21.18 -17.65
N PHE A 587 12.06 -20.81 -16.73
CA PHE A 587 12.35 -20.54 -15.32
C PHE A 587 11.66 -21.59 -14.45
N LEU A 588 12.43 -22.35 -13.68
CA LEU A 588 11.89 -23.44 -12.86
C LEU A 588 11.42 -22.91 -11.49
N ILE A 589 10.19 -23.24 -11.11
CA ILE A 589 9.67 -23.09 -9.75
C ILE A 589 9.72 -24.47 -9.10
N ARG A 590 10.43 -24.61 -7.97
CA ARG A 590 10.61 -25.87 -7.22
C ARG A 590 10.78 -25.56 -5.74
N CYS A 591 10.17 -26.38 -4.88
CA CYS A 591 10.58 -26.44 -3.48
C CYS A 591 11.92 -27.18 -3.39
N GLU A 592 12.80 -26.75 -2.47
CA GLU A 592 14.04 -27.49 -2.14
C GLU A 592 13.94 -28.18 -0.77
N ASP A 593 12.88 -27.90 0.00
CA ASP A 593 12.55 -28.48 1.30
C ASP A 593 11.54 -29.64 1.16
N ASP A 594 11.39 -30.47 2.21
CA ASP A 594 10.47 -31.62 2.25
C ASP A 594 8.95 -31.24 2.32
N GLU A 595 8.61 -29.94 2.28
CA GLU A 595 7.22 -29.44 2.34
C GLU A 595 6.62 -29.17 0.94
N LEU A 596 5.34 -29.51 0.76
CA LEU A 596 4.63 -29.25 -0.49
C LEU A 596 4.40 -27.74 -0.71
N PRO A 597 4.62 -27.21 -1.94
CA PRO A 597 4.46 -25.79 -2.22
C PRO A 597 2.97 -25.39 -2.23
N SER A 598 2.61 -24.34 -1.48
CA SER A 598 1.27 -23.76 -1.57
C SER A 598 1.04 -23.01 -2.88
N VAL A 599 -0.21 -22.94 -3.35
CA VAL A 599 -0.55 -22.23 -4.59
C VAL A 599 -0.15 -20.74 -4.55
N ASP A 600 -0.29 -20.08 -3.39
CA ASP A 600 0.04 -18.65 -3.27
C ASP A 600 1.54 -18.41 -3.46
N TRP A 601 2.39 -19.28 -2.90
CA TRP A 601 3.84 -19.25 -3.07
C TRP A 601 4.26 -19.47 -4.54
N VAL A 602 3.62 -20.41 -5.24
CA VAL A 602 3.85 -20.62 -6.69
C VAL A 602 3.45 -19.37 -7.48
N LEU A 603 2.32 -18.74 -7.16
CA LEU A 603 1.84 -17.54 -7.87
C LEU A 603 2.68 -16.30 -7.58
N ASP A 604 3.21 -16.11 -6.36
CA ASP A 604 4.12 -15.00 -6.05
C ASP A 604 5.50 -15.17 -6.72
N LEU A 605 6.02 -16.41 -6.85
CA LEU A 605 7.21 -16.69 -7.65
C LEU A 605 6.96 -16.49 -9.15
N ALA A 606 5.81 -16.94 -9.67
CA ALA A 606 5.43 -16.70 -11.06
C ALA A 606 5.30 -15.19 -11.35
N LYS A 607 4.71 -14.42 -10.42
CA LYS A 607 4.62 -12.95 -10.47
C LYS A 607 6.00 -12.29 -10.50
N ALA A 608 6.94 -12.77 -9.69
CA ALA A 608 8.32 -12.30 -9.76
C ALA A 608 8.99 -12.63 -11.10
N ALA A 609 8.69 -13.79 -11.70
CA ALA A 609 9.21 -14.18 -13.01
C ALA A 609 8.62 -13.34 -14.16
N VAL A 610 7.31 -13.04 -14.15
CA VAL A 610 6.68 -12.09 -15.09
C VAL A 610 7.37 -10.73 -15.00
N LEU A 611 7.48 -10.17 -13.80
CA LEU A 611 8.02 -8.82 -13.58
C LEU A 611 9.53 -8.67 -13.87
N ARG A 612 10.32 -9.74 -13.78
CA ARG A 612 11.79 -9.71 -13.98
C ARG A 612 12.25 -10.25 -15.33
N HIS A 613 11.50 -11.16 -15.93
CA HIS A 613 11.93 -11.95 -17.09
C HIS A 613 10.92 -11.96 -18.25
N GLY A 614 9.80 -11.24 -18.13
CA GLY A 614 8.82 -11.09 -19.22
C GLY A 614 8.04 -12.36 -19.54
N VAL A 615 7.92 -13.28 -18.57
CA VAL A 615 7.19 -14.55 -18.72
C VAL A 615 5.76 -14.30 -19.18
N ARG A 616 5.36 -14.92 -20.30
CA ARG A 616 3.98 -14.90 -20.84
C ARG A 616 3.18 -16.17 -20.51
N GLY A 617 3.82 -17.20 -19.95
CA GLY A 617 3.15 -18.46 -19.62
C GLY A 617 3.61 -19.14 -18.32
N LEU A 618 2.66 -19.75 -17.59
CA LEU A 618 2.90 -20.54 -16.38
C LEU A 618 2.35 -21.96 -16.57
N VAL A 619 3.15 -22.98 -16.24
CA VAL A 619 2.70 -24.38 -16.16
C VAL A 619 2.73 -24.84 -14.71
N ILE A 620 1.64 -25.47 -14.27
CA ILE A 620 1.54 -26.19 -12.99
C ILE A 620 1.21 -27.66 -13.31
N ASP A 621 2.17 -28.56 -13.11
CA ASP A 621 2.09 -29.96 -13.57
C ASP A 621 2.67 -30.99 -12.57
N PRO A 622 1.83 -31.82 -11.93
CA PRO A 622 0.36 -31.75 -11.78
C PRO A 622 -0.05 -30.97 -10.53
N TYR A 623 -1.31 -30.51 -10.44
CA TYR A 623 -1.79 -29.78 -9.25
C TYR A 623 -1.77 -30.60 -7.96
N ASN A 624 -1.80 -31.94 -8.05
CA ASN A 624 -1.78 -32.84 -6.91
C ASN A 624 -0.54 -32.65 -6.02
N GLU A 625 0.57 -32.17 -6.59
CA GLU A 625 1.85 -31.91 -5.92
C GLU A 625 1.92 -30.51 -5.27
N LEU A 626 0.81 -29.77 -5.24
CA LEU A 626 0.66 -28.57 -4.40
C LEU A 626 0.21 -28.97 -2.99
N ASP A 627 0.41 -28.09 -2.01
CA ASP A 627 -0.16 -28.30 -0.68
C ASP A 627 -1.69 -28.36 -0.73
N HIS A 628 -2.25 -29.31 0.05
CA HIS A 628 -3.68 -29.56 0.23
C HIS A 628 -4.10 -29.44 1.72
N GLN A 629 -3.31 -28.75 2.55
CA GLN A 629 -3.68 -28.31 3.90
C GLN A 629 -4.91 -27.38 3.88
N ARG A 630 -6.09 -28.01 3.89
CA ARG A 630 -7.38 -27.36 4.04
C ARG A 630 -7.54 -26.83 5.47
N PRO A 631 -7.89 -25.55 5.66
CA PRO A 631 -8.40 -25.06 6.94
C PRO A 631 -9.53 -25.94 7.47
N SER A 632 -9.54 -26.19 8.78
CA SER A 632 -10.50 -27.11 9.40
C SER A 632 -11.95 -26.70 9.10
N GLY A 633 -12.71 -27.62 8.51
CA GLY A 633 -14.09 -27.40 8.05
C GLY A 633 -14.25 -27.08 6.56
N GLN A 634 -13.18 -26.82 5.79
CA GLN A 634 -13.29 -26.58 4.34
C GLN A 634 -13.33 -27.90 3.53
N THR A 635 -14.26 -28.00 2.58
CA THR A 635 -14.30 -29.14 1.65
C THR A 635 -13.21 -29.05 0.57
N GLU A 636 -12.85 -30.19 -0.02
CA GLU A 636 -11.93 -30.23 -1.18
C GLU A 636 -12.46 -29.44 -2.38
N THR A 637 -13.77 -29.51 -2.63
CA THR A 637 -14.42 -28.74 -3.69
C THR A 637 -14.30 -27.23 -3.46
N GLU A 638 -14.51 -26.72 -2.24
CA GLU A 638 -14.30 -25.31 -1.93
C GLU A 638 -12.84 -24.88 -2.03
N TYR A 639 -11.90 -25.72 -1.57
CA TYR A 639 -10.47 -25.46 -1.68
C TYR A 639 -10.04 -25.31 -3.14
N VAL A 640 -10.34 -26.31 -3.98
CA VAL A 640 -10.09 -26.27 -5.43
C VAL A 640 -10.81 -25.07 -6.08
N SER A 641 -12.02 -24.73 -5.62
CA SER A 641 -12.72 -23.52 -6.06
C SER A 641 -11.91 -22.26 -5.77
N GLN A 642 -11.40 -22.08 -4.55
CA GLN A 642 -10.64 -20.89 -4.17
C GLN A 642 -9.28 -20.83 -4.88
N MET A 643 -8.55 -21.94 -4.93
CA MET A 643 -7.30 -22.11 -5.68
C MET A 643 -7.46 -21.64 -7.13
N LEU A 644 -8.43 -22.19 -7.87
CA LEU A 644 -8.69 -21.83 -9.27
C LEU A 644 -9.11 -20.36 -9.45
N THR A 645 -9.77 -19.73 -8.46
CA THR A 645 -10.03 -18.28 -8.49
C THR A 645 -8.72 -17.49 -8.45
N ARG A 646 -7.76 -17.88 -7.59
CA ARG A 646 -6.47 -17.19 -7.44
C ARG A 646 -5.61 -17.35 -8.70
N VAL A 647 -5.49 -18.58 -9.20
CA VAL A 647 -4.77 -18.89 -10.45
C VAL A 647 -5.34 -18.11 -11.64
N LYS A 648 -6.67 -18.04 -11.78
CA LYS A 648 -7.31 -17.26 -12.83
C LYS A 648 -7.08 -15.75 -12.70
N ARG A 649 -7.19 -15.21 -11.47
CA ARG A 649 -6.90 -13.79 -11.22
C ARG A 649 -5.44 -13.45 -11.50
N PHE A 650 -4.50 -14.35 -11.19
CA PHE A 650 -3.10 -14.19 -11.56
C PHE A 650 -2.94 -14.07 -13.08
N ALA A 651 -3.53 -15.00 -13.85
CA ALA A 651 -3.48 -14.99 -15.30
C ALA A 651 -3.95 -13.63 -15.86
N GLN A 652 -5.17 -13.22 -15.47
CA GLN A 652 -5.81 -11.97 -15.92
C GLN A 652 -5.08 -10.70 -15.48
N HIS A 653 -4.46 -10.66 -14.30
CA HIS A 653 -3.72 -9.49 -13.81
C HIS A 653 -2.30 -9.35 -14.38
N HIS A 654 -1.76 -10.40 -14.99
CA HIS A 654 -0.37 -10.45 -15.44
C HIS A 654 -0.20 -10.74 -16.94
N ASP A 655 -1.30 -10.78 -17.70
CA ASP A 655 -1.32 -11.12 -19.13
C ASP A 655 -0.56 -12.43 -19.45
N CYS A 656 -0.72 -13.40 -18.55
CA CYS A 656 0.09 -14.61 -18.51
C CYS A 656 -0.82 -15.84 -18.64
N HIS A 657 -0.65 -16.63 -19.70
CA HIS A 657 -1.47 -17.83 -19.90
C HIS A 657 -1.10 -18.90 -18.88
N VAL A 658 -2.09 -19.58 -18.28
CA VAL A 658 -1.81 -20.65 -17.32
C VAL A 658 -2.31 -22.00 -17.83
N TRP A 659 -1.40 -22.96 -17.96
CA TRP A 659 -1.73 -24.38 -18.13
C TRP A 659 -1.72 -25.06 -16.77
N PHE A 660 -2.85 -25.65 -16.41
CA PHE A 660 -3.08 -26.29 -15.11
C PHE A 660 -3.42 -27.76 -15.31
N VAL A 661 -2.50 -28.66 -14.97
CA VAL A 661 -2.64 -30.09 -15.26
C VAL A 661 -3.36 -30.80 -14.13
N ALA A 662 -4.45 -31.49 -14.46
CA ALA A 662 -5.32 -32.15 -13.52
C ALA A 662 -5.62 -33.60 -13.94
N HIS A 663 -5.64 -34.53 -12.99
CA HIS A 663 -5.81 -35.95 -13.27
C HIS A 663 -7.28 -36.37 -13.09
N PRO A 664 -7.79 -37.29 -13.93
CA PRO A 664 -9.11 -37.89 -13.71
C PRO A 664 -9.10 -38.74 -12.44
N LYS A 665 -10.28 -38.91 -11.85
CA LYS A 665 -10.56 -39.89 -10.80
C LYS A 665 -10.24 -41.30 -11.31
N GLN A 666 -10.04 -42.24 -10.38
CA GLN A 666 -9.80 -43.63 -10.72
C GLN A 666 -11.05 -44.25 -11.36
N LEU A 667 -11.03 -44.38 -12.69
CA LEU A 667 -12.11 -44.97 -13.48
C LEU A 667 -12.15 -46.48 -13.21
N GLN A 668 -13.18 -46.96 -12.50
CA GLN A 668 -13.27 -48.35 -12.04
C GLN A 668 -13.39 -49.38 -13.18
N VAL A 669 -13.93 -48.98 -14.34
CA VAL A 669 -13.94 -49.78 -15.58
C VAL A 669 -13.57 -48.89 -16.76
N TRP A 670 -12.27 -48.75 -17.03
CA TRP A 670 -11.78 -47.99 -18.19
C TRP A 670 -11.71 -48.86 -19.44
N ARG A 671 -12.41 -48.47 -20.51
CA ARG A 671 -12.54 -49.24 -21.76
C ARG A 671 -11.69 -48.72 -22.93
N GLY A 672 -10.71 -47.86 -22.67
CA GLY A 672 -9.93 -47.18 -23.70
C GLY A 672 -10.38 -45.73 -23.98
N GLU A 673 -11.58 -45.34 -23.56
CA GLU A 673 -12.18 -44.04 -23.89
C GLU A 673 -11.45 -42.82 -23.27
N ALA A 674 -11.62 -41.63 -23.88
CA ALA A 674 -11.09 -40.39 -23.34
C ALA A 674 -11.95 -39.87 -22.17
N PRO A 675 -11.36 -39.43 -21.04
CA PRO A 675 -12.12 -38.93 -19.90
C PRO A 675 -12.79 -37.59 -20.21
N GLY A 676 -13.99 -37.38 -19.68
CA GLY A 676 -14.65 -36.08 -19.69
C GLY A 676 -14.01 -35.11 -18.69
N LEU A 677 -14.17 -33.80 -18.91
CA LEU A 677 -13.67 -32.80 -17.97
C LEU A 677 -14.36 -32.85 -16.58
N TYR A 678 -15.52 -33.51 -16.47
CA TYR A 678 -16.22 -33.74 -15.19
C TYR A 678 -15.60 -34.90 -14.38
N ASP A 679 -14.79 -35.75 -15.02
CA ASP A 679 -14.12 -36.88 -14.38
C ASP A 679 -12.86 -36.46 -13.62
N ILE A 680 -12.45 -35.19 -13.70
CA ILE A 680 -11.30 -34.63 -12.97
C ILE A 680 -11.51 -34.81 -11.45
N SER A 681 -10.43 -35.14 -10.74
CA SER A 681 -10.47 -35.33 -9.29
C SER A 681 -10.82 -34.06 -8.52
N GLY A 682 -11.27 -34.22 -7.27
CA GLY A 682 -11.58 -33.15 -6.31
C GLY A 682 -12.78 -32.24 -6.59
N SER A 683 -13.00 -31.76 -7.82
CA SER A 683 -14.08 -30.81 -8.08
C SER A 683 -14.51 -30.61 -9.54
N ALA A 684 -15.81 -30.42 -9.76
CA ALA A 684 -16.35 -29.88 -11.02
C ALA A 684 -15.93 -28.40 -11.28
N HIS A 685 -15.33 -27.71 -10.31
CA HIS A 685 -14.89 -26.32 -10.50
C HIS A 685 -13.77 -26.15 -11.53
N PHE A 686 -13.03 -27.21 -11.88
CA PHE A 686 -12.06 -27.19 -12.98
C PHE A 686 -12.71 -26.70 -14.29
N ILE A 687 -13.84 -27.30 -14.69
CA ILE A 687 -14.63 -26.85 -15.85
C ILE A 687 -15.19 -25.44 -15.63
N ASN A 688 -15.80 -25.19 -14.48
CA ASN A 688 -16.56 -23.97 -14.27
C ASN A 688 -15.67 -22.71 -14.35
N LYS A 689 -14.42 -22.82 -13.87
CA LYS A 689 -13.51 -21.67 -13.73
C LYS A 689 -12.52 -21.51 -14.87
N CYS A 690 -12.04 -22.59 -15.49
CA CYS A 690 -11.17 -22.48 -16.67
C CYS A 690 -11.84 -21.71 -17.82
N ASP A 691 -11.03 -21.24 -18.76
CA ASP A 691 -11.50 -20.70 -20.02
C ASP A 691 -11.53 -21.80 -21.06
N ASN A 692 -10.42 -22.54 -21.15
CA ASN A 692 -10.27 -23.67 -22.06
C ASN A 692 -10.10 -24.99 -21.28
N GLY A 693 -10.58 -26.08 -21.86
CA GLY A 693 -10.51 -27.42 -21.29
C GLY A 693 -10.09 -28.43 -22.33
N VAL A 694 -8.87 -28.95 -22.19
CA VAL A 694 -8.22 -29.85 -23.16
C VAL A 694 -8.04 -31.23 -22.54
N VAL A 695 -8.44 -32.28 -23.26
CA VAL A 695 -8.18 -33.67 -22.91
C VAL A 695 -7.17 -34.24 -23.88
N ILE A 696 -6.02 -34.70 -23.36
CA ILE A 696 -5.03 -35.44 -24.14
C ILE A 696 -5.35 -36.93 -24.01
N HIS A 697 -5.73 -37.53 -25.13
CA HIS A 697 -5.99 -38.95 -25.25
C HIS A 697 -4.97 -39.59 -26.21
N ARG A 698 -4.62 -40.85 -25.96
CA ARG A 698 -3.73 -41.64 -26.80
C ARG A 698 -4.25 -43.07 -26.85
N ASN A 699 -4.35 -43.63 -28.05
CA ASN A 699 -4.75 -45.02 -28.24
C ASN A 699 -3.77 -45.98 -27.52
N ARG A 700 -4.31 -47.10 -27.03
CA ARG A 700 -3.56 -48.17 -26.36
C ARG A 700 -3.79 -49.56 -26.96
N ASP A 701 -4.74 -49.67 -27.87
CA ASP A 701 -5.12 -50.90 -28.53
C ASP A 701 -4.63 -50.86 -29.99
N PRO A 702 -3.60 -51.63 -30.38
CA PRO A 702 -3.08 -51.64 -31.74
C PRO A 702 -4.14 -51.96 -32.81
N ASP A 703 -5.18 -52.71 -32.45
CA ASP A 703 -6.25 -53.10 -33.38
C ASP A 703 -7.29 -51.98 -33.56
N ALA A 704 -7.33 -51.01 -32.63
CA ALA A 704 -8.20 -49.83 -32.70
C ALA A 704 -7.60 -48.64 -33.47
N GLY A 705 -6.29 -48.65 -33.80
CA GLY A 705 -5.65 -47.61 -34.61
C GLY A 705 -4.20 -47.27 -34.26
N PRO A 706 -3.61 -46.21 -34.85
CA PRO A 706 -2.19 -45.90 -34.72
C PRO A 706 -1.75 -45.57 -33.29
N MET A 707 -0.77 -46.33 -32.78
CA MET A 707 -0.26 -46.21 -31.40
C MET A 707 0.64 -44.99 -31.17
N ASP A 708 1.08 -44.31 -32.23
CA ASP A 708 1.84 -43.05 -32.23
C ASP A 708 0.94 -41.80 -32.38
N GLN A 709 -0.36 -41.97 -32.66
CA GLN A 709 -1.32 -40.89 -32.76
C GLN A 709 -1.84 -40.48 -31.37
N VAL A 710 -1.94 -39.17 -31.15
CA VAL A 710 -2.42 -38.54 -29.92
C VAL A 710 -3.53 -37.57 -30.29
N GLN A 711 -4.70 -37.75 -29.68
CA GLN A 711 -5.87 -36.91 -29.87
C GLN A 711 -5.87 -35.77 -28.83
N VAL A 712 -5.99 -34.55 -29.33
CA VAL A 712 -6.13 -33.32 -28.55
C VAL A 712 -7.59 -32.90 -28.62
N LEU A 713 -8.37 -33.27 -27.60
CA LEU A 713 -9.81 -33.02 -27.57
C LEU A 713 -10.08 -31.71 -26.82
N VAL A 714 -10.47 -30.67 -27.55
CA VAL A 714 -10.83 -29.37 -26.98
C VAL A 714 -12.30 -29.44 -26.56
N LYS A 715 -12.54 -29.85 -25.31
CA LYS A 715 -13.89 -30.06 -24.77
C LYS A 715 -14.53 -28.80 -24.16
N LYS A 716 -13.78 -27.69 -24.08
CA LYS A 716 -14.31 -26.35 -23.75
C LYS A 716 -13.44 -25.24 -24.32
N VAL A 717 -14.08 -24.19 -24.86
CA VAL A 717 -13.49 -22.87 -25.12
C VAL A 717 -14.46 -21.80 -24.60
N ARG A 718 -13.97 -20.75 -23.91
CA ARG A 718 -14.79 -19.58 -23.51
C ARG A 718 -14.73 -18.46 -24.54
N ASN A 719 -13.56 -18.24 -25.13
CA ASN A 719 -13.29 -17.15 -26.05
C ASN A 719 -13.56 -17.55 -27.50
N LYS A 720 -14.69 -17.09 -28.04
CA LYS A 720 -15.17 -17.41 -29.40
C LYS A 720 -14.23 -16.92 -30.52
N ALA A 721 -13.31 -16.00 -30.24
CA ALA A 721 -12.33 -15.52 -31.23
C ALA A 721 -11.07 -16.41 -31.29
N ALA A 722 -10.85 -17.26 -30.28
CA ALA A 722 -9.65 -18.08 -30.12
C ALA A 722 -9.86 -19.58 -30.37
N GLY A 723 -11.11 -20.04 -30.57
CA GLY A 723 -11.37 -21.45 -30.83
C GLY A 723 -12.83 -21.87 -30.70
N THR A 724 -13.03 -23.19 -30.77
CA THR A 724 -14.34 -23.86 -30.64
C THR A 724 -14.16 -25.25 -30.05
N ILE A 725 -15.25 -25.88 -29.60
CA ILE A 725 -15.21 -27.29 -29.16
C ILE A 725 -14.98 -28.18 -30.38
N GLY A 726 -14.03 -29.12 -30.26
CA GLY A 726 -13.63 -30.01 -31.35
C GLY A 726 -12.48 -30.94 -30.95
N GLU A 727 -11.83 -31.52 -31.96
CA GLU A 727 -10.69 -32.42 -31.78
C GLU A 727 -9.69 -32.30 -32.93
N ALA A 728 -8.41 -32.46 -32.60
CA ALA A 728 -7.31 -32.53 -33.54
C ALA A 728 -6.47 -33.79 -33.26
N SER A 729 -5.91 -34.39 -34.30
CA SER A 729 -5.00 -35.53 -34.17
C SER A 729 -3.58 -35.14 -34.51
N LEU A 730 -2.63 -35.49 -33.65
CA LEU A 730 -1.20 -35.23 -33.82
C LEU A 730 -0.43 -36.56 -33.80
N ARG A 731 0.65 -36.67 -34.57
CA ARG A 731 1.59 -37.81 -34.52
C ARG A 731 2.75 -37.48 -33.60
N TYR A 732 3.07 -38.37 -32.66
CA TYR A 732 4.19 -38.22 -31.73
C TYR A 732 5.50 -38.80 -32.28
N VAL A 733 6.47 -37.94 -32.55
CA VAL A 733 7.79 -38.29 -33.11
C VAL A 733 8.72 -38.76 -31.98
N ARG A 734 8.69 -40.06 -31.68
CA ARG A 734 9.38 -40.67 -30.52
C ARG A 734 10.89 -40.36 -30.40
N SER A 735 11.59 -40.09 -31.49
CA SER A 735 13.03 -39.80 -31.51
C SER A 735 13.41 -38.36 -31.11
N THR A 736 12.50 -37.40 -31.28
CA THR A 736 12.70 -35.98 -30.90
C THR A 736 11.75 -35.51 -29.79
N GLY A 737 10.69 -36.27 -29.52
CA GLY A 737 9.61 -35.89 -28.59
C GLY A 737 8.65 -34.84 -29.17
N GLU A 738 8.79 -34.48 -30.45
CA GLU A 738 7.92 -33.51 -31.11
C GLU A 738 6.56 -34.11 -31.49
N TYR A 739 5.63 -33.23 -31.84
CA TYR A 739 4.33 -33.58 -32.42
C TYR A 739 4.18 -32.92 -33.79
N GLU A 740 3.62 -33.64 -34.74
CA GLU A 740 3.31 -33.17 -36.10
C GLU A 740 1.80 -33.28 -36.34
N ASP A 741 1.21 -32.42 -37.17
CA ASP A 741 -0.18 -32.58 -37.63
C ASP A 741 -0.34 -33.97 -38.29
N ALA A 742 -1.34 -34.76 -37.84
CA ALA A 742 -1.69 -35.99 -38.53
C ALA A 742 -2.36 -35.66 -39.88
N ARG A 743 -2.03 -36.45 -40.91
CA ARG A 743 -2.60 -36.33 -42.27
C ARG A 743 -3.82 -37.22 -42.44
#